data_AF-A0A8H4YBX5-F1
#
_entry.id   AF-A0A8H4YBX5-F1
#
_cell.length_a   1.000
_cell.length_b   1.000
_cell.length_c   1.000
_cell.angle_alpha   90.00
_cell.angle_beta   90.00
_cell.angle_gamma   90.00
#
_symmetry.space_group_name_H-M   'P 1'
#
loop_
_entity.id
_entity.type
_entity.pdbx_description
1 polymer ?
#
loop_
_entity_poly.entity_id
_entity_poly.type
_entity_poly.pdbx_seq_one_letter_code
_entity_poly.pdbx_strand_id
1 'polypeptide(L)'
;MSSDYSYDEQGQFFPFFILTLTGLVTAPLTYSLLRPSSDQDALAPRIKTDFKSEHAATVESLKTAQKRSQWRVKRAISVVIGWAVMAGMVYLILVTQRTVPKLYNPYDILGIPESLNEKQIKSHYKRLSLKYHPDKVRPDAAKNETVESLNEFYVELTKAYQALTDEDVRNNYIQYGHPDGKQSFSMGIALPKFIVSDGNGKYVILLYTMLLGVLLPWLVGSWWYGTQRRSKEGVLMESANNLFRQYEDDIEEGGIITALSAGKEFEETLKGDKAESGLSKVESRITAENEAQTFASGMSAKDKEALEDLDNGVRRKALALLWAYLGRVELDDPALTKAKFQVGPIAHALNQSFNAITLAYGNIGPIANSFYTSQNLIQAVAPHASPLLQLPHITPEIAKAIEGDSKTHLSVHNFMDRPDAKRRQLAVGQGLLSEEQYQSAITVAKQIPFFRVSKAFFKVTGERFIIPSSLVSLVIKGRFIPPGTENIPPVSELDLEDIDPAEDDVEAISGRKKKTIKGPDGKLIPIEEQSILPPLTYAPYYARDHSPQWHAFLSDSKQGKMAVPPFRFAKFDQPIIDDEGKPTFNMQTLKAQFAAPPQAGHYTFVLHVICDSYVGFDTKMEVTLVVEEATKAAEMQAEDEISEPEEDSLAGQMHVLKTGQTPKTRRRDSDDSEDESGTDEEEDDTSATNTDTEDES
;
A
#
# COMPACT_ATOMS: atom_id res chain seq x y z
N MET A 1 -13.49 15.39 -49.88
CA MET A 1 -14.54 15.75 -48.91
C MET A 1 -13.86 16.03 -47.59
N SER A 2 -13.57 17.29 -47.26
CA SER A 2 -13.31 17.62 -45.86
C SER A 2 -14.64 17.44 -45.14
N SER A 3 -14.69 16.55 -44.16
CA SER A 3 -15.83 16.47 -43.25
C SER A 3 -15.76 17.72 -42.37
N ASP A 4 -16.37 18.81 -42.83
CA ASP A 4 -16.42 20.04 -42.07
C ASP A 4 -17.28 19.79 -40.82
N TYR A 5 -16.63 19.84 -39.65
CA TYR A 5 -17.29 19.64 -38.38
C TYR A 5 -18.07 20.89 -37.97
N SER A 6 -19.33 20.72 -37.55
CA SER A 6 -20.13 21.80 -36.98
C SER A 6 -20.03 21.82 -35.45
N TYR A 7 -19.70 22.97 -34.86
CA TYR A 7 -19.66 23.16 -33.41
C TYR A 7 -21.04 23.51 -32.84
N ASP A 8 -21.23 23.27 -31.53
CA ASP A 8 -22.49 23.56 -30.84
C ASP A 8 -22.62 25.06 -30.54
N GLU A 9 -23.55 25.73 -31.23
CA GLU A 9 -23.89 27.14 -31.00
C GLU A 9 -24.98 27.34 -29.96
N GLN A 10 -25.90 26.38 -29.86
CA GLN A 10 -27.15 26.53 -29.13
C GLN A 10 -27.04 25.99 -27.70
N GLY A 11 -25.90 25.39 -27.35
CA GLY A 11 -25.65 24.81 -26.03
C GLY A 11 -26.51 23.59 -25.76
N GLN A 12 -26.77 22.80 -26.80
CA GLN A 12 -27.60 21.61 -26.72
C GLN A 12 -26.80 20.35 -26.43
N PHE A 13 -25.55 20.27 -26.90
CA PHE A 13 -24.74 19.05 -26.88
C PHE A 13 -23.59 19.15 -25.88
N PHE A 14 -22.89 20.28 -25.81
CA PHE A 14 -21.74 20.42 -24.92
C PHE A 14 -22.07 20.25 -23.42
N PRO A 15 -23.26 20.64 -22.91
CA PRO A 15 -23.57 20.44 -21.50
C PRO A 15 -23.64 18.95 -21.12
N PHE A 16 -24.19 18.11 -22.01
CA PHE A 16 -24.21 16.66 -21.80
C PHE A 16 -22.80 16.07 -21.84
N PHE A 17 -21.98 16.49 -22.80
CA PHE A 17 -20.59 16.04 -22.90
C PHE A 17 -19.80 16.38 -21.62
N ILE A 18 -19.83 17.64 -21.18
CA ILE A 18 -19.12 18.07 -19.95
C ILE A 18 -19.69 17.37 -18.72
N LEU A 19 -21.01 17.22 -18.62
CA LEU A 19 -21.66 16.49 -17.52
C LEU A 19 -21.16 15.05 -17.44
N THR A 20 -21.10 14.34 -18.57
CA THR A 20 -20.62 12.95 -18.62
C THR A 20 -19.15 12.82 -18.24
N LEU A 21 -18.28 13.68 -18.79
CA LEU A 21 -16.83 13.64 -18.51
C LEU A 21 -16.55 14.00 -17.05
N THR A 22 -17.21 15.03 -16.53
CA THR A 22 -17.08 15.43 -15.13
C THR A 22 -17.62 14.36 -14.19
N GLY A 23 -18.74 13.72 -14.55
CA GLY A 23 -19.31 12.60 -13.81
C GLY A 23 -18.38 11.38 -13.74
N LEU A 24 -17.74 11.03 -14.86
CA LEU A 24 -16.81 9.90 -14.94
C LEU A 24 -15.59 10.06 -14.01
N VAL A 25 -15.17 11.30 -13.72
CA VAL A 25 -14.08 11.59 -12.79
C VAL A 25 -14.59 11.82 -11.36
N THR A 26 -15.65 12.61 -11.21
CA THR A 26 -16.15 13.04 -9.89
C THR A 26 -16.80 11.89 -9.13
N ALA A 27 -17.57 11.02 -9.79
CA ALA A 27 -18.22 9.89 -9.14
C ALA A 27 -17.22 8.90 -8.49
N PRO A 28 -16.21 8.35 -9.19
CA PRO A 28 -15.23 7.48 -8.54
C PRO A 28 -14.37 8.22 -7.51
N LEU A 29 -14.09 9.52 -7.71
CA LEU A 29 -13.36 10.33 -6.73
C LEU A 29 -14.17 10.53 -5.44
N THR A 30 -15.50 10.71 -5.53
CA THR A 30 -16.39 10.79 -4.37
C THR A 30 -16.43 9.47 -3.63
N TYR A 31 -16.53 8.34 -4.35
CA TYR A 31 -16.48 7.01 -3.75
C TYR A 31 -15.15 6.79 -3.01
N SER A 32 -14.02 7.16 -3.62
CA SER A 32 -12.69 7.08 -3.00
C SER A 32 -12.56 7.94 -1.74
N LEU A 33 -13.22 9.11 -1.70
CA LEU A 33 -13.18 10.01 -0.54
C LEU A 33 -14.06 9.52 0.62
N LEU A 34 -15.21 8.90 0.31
CA LEU A 34 -16.16 8.38 1.28
C LEU A 34 -15.80 6.97 1.79
N ARG A 35 -15.04 6.20 1.01
CA ARG A 35 -14.58 4.87 1.42
C ARG A 35 -13.71 4.99 2.68
N PRO A 36 -13.93 4.14 3.71
CA PRO A 36 -13.02 4.08 4.86
C PRO A 36 -11.59 3.80 4.40
N SER A 37 -10.61 4.34 5.13
CA SER A 37 -9.21 4.16 4.76
C SER A 37 -8.83 2.69 4.76
N SER A 38 -8.24 2.23 3.65
CA SER A 38 -7.57 0.94 3.54
C SER A 38 -6.17 0.95 4.20
N ASP A 39 -5.88 1.96 5.02
CA ASP A 39 -4.59 2.12 5.67
C ASP A 39 -4.45 1.08 6.77
N GLN A 40 -3.33 0.37 6.82
CA GLN A 40 -3.14 -0.76 7.76
C GLN A 40 -3.25 -0.28 9.21
N ASP A 41 -2.68 0.89 9.51
CA ASP A 41 -2.72 1.48 10.84
C ASP A 41 -4.15 1.89 11.28
N ALA A 42 -5.06 2.09 10.32
CA ALA A 42 -6.46 2.39 10.62
C ALA A 42 -7.30 1.12 10.86
N LEU A 43 -6.88 -0.02 10.29
CA LEU A 43 -7.56 -1.31 10.39
C LEU A 43 -7.07 -2.16 11.57
N ALA A 44 -5.83 -1.95 12.02
CA ALA A 44 -5.24 -2.70 13.11
C ALA A 44 -5.98 -2.48 14.45
N PRO A 45 -6.17 -3.54 15.26
CA PRO A 45 -6.79 -3.40 16.58
C PRO A 45 -5.92 -2.56 17.52
N ARG A 46 -6.52 -2.02 18.59
CA ARG A 46 -5.82 -1.18 19.59
C ARG A 46 -5.80 -1.86 20.95
N ILE A 47 -4.68 -1.73 21.65
CA ILE A 47 -4.56 -2.13 23.06
C ILE A 47 -5.50 -1.25 23.90
N LYS A 48 -6.36 -1.87 24.70
CA LYS A 48 -7.36 -1.20 25.54
C LYS A 48 -6.70 -0.76 26.84
N THR A 49 -6.75 0.53 27.14
CA THR A 49 -6.24 1.11 28.38
C THR A 49 -6.87 2.47 28.66
N ASP A 50 -7.03 2.78 29.95
CA ASP A 50 -7.51 4.07 30.43
C ASP A 50 -6.37 5.07 30.64
N PHE A 51 -5.11 4.62 30.53
CA PHE A 51 -3.94 5.46 30.71
C PHE A 51 -3.83 6.54 29.63
N LYS A 52 -3.62 7.77 30.06
CA LYS A 52 -3.22 8.90 29.22
C LYS A 52 -1.96 9.52 29.78
N SER A 53 -0.98 9.77 28.91
CA SER A 53 0.20 10.56 29.28
C SER A 53 -0.19 12.00 29.59
N GLU A 54 0.62 12.70 30.38
CA GLU A 54 0.39 14.10 30.78
C GLU A 54 0.10 15.01 29.57
N HIS A 55 0.85 14.82 28.48
CA HIS A 55 0.74 15.59 27.24
C HIS A 55 -0.03 14.88 26.12
N ALA A 56 -0.91 13.94 26.45
CA ALA A 56 -1.65 13.13 25.47
C ALA A 56 -2.40 13.99 24.43
N ALA A 57 -2.99 15.13 24.85
CA ALA A 57 -3.68 16.05 23.95
C ALA A 57 -2.75 16.66 22.89
N THR A 58 -1.51 16.98 23.27
CA THR A 58 -0.49 17.49 22.33
C THR A 58 -0.10 16.42 21.32
N VAL A 59 0.15 15.19 21.78
CA VAL A 59 0.50 14.05 20.92
C VAL A 59 -0.65 13.75 19.93
N GLU A 60 -1.89 13.74 20.41
CA GLU A 60 -3.09 13.52 19.58
C GLU A 60 -3.31 14.65 18.57
N SER A 61 -3.03 15.90 18.94
CA SER A 61 -3.08 17.04 18.01
C SER A 61 -2.07 16.89 16.87
N LEU A 62 -0.89 16.33 17.14
CA LEU A 62 0.13 16.05 16.12
C LEU A 62 -0.29 14.91 15.21
N LYS A 63 -0.82 13.82 15.77
CA LYS A 63 -1.38 12.68 15.00
C LYS A 63 -2.48 13.13 14.05
N THR A 64 -3.42 13.94 14.53
CA THR A 64 -4.54 14.45 13.73
C THR A 64 -4.09 15.46 12.66
N ALA A 65 -3.14 16.34 12.97
CA ALA A 65 -2.57 17.27 12.00
C ALA A 65 -1.92 16.53 10.81
N GLN A 66 -1.18 15.45 11.08
CA GLN A 66 -0.60 14.62 10.02
C GLN A 66 -1.67 13.96 9.15
N LYS A 67 -2.71 13.37 9.75
CA LYS A 67 -3.82 12.74 9.00
C LYS A 67 -4.59 13.74 8.12
N ARG A 68 -4.75 15.01 8.56
CA ARG A 68 -5.40 16.08 7.78
C ARG A 68 -4.57 16.56 6.59
N SER A 69 -3.25 16.52 6.70
CA SER A 69 -2.31 16.95 5.64
C SER A 69 -2.29 15.98 4.44
N GLN A 70 -2.66 14.72 4.66
CA GLN A 70 -2.82 13.75 3.57
C GLN A 70 -3.86 14.25 2.55
N TRP A 71 -3.67 13.87 1.28
CA TRP A 71 -4.35 14.31 0.04
C TRP A 71 -5.89 14.43 0.05
N ARG A 72 -6.57 14.10 1.14
CA ARG A 72 -8.02 14.24 1.34
C ARG A 72 -8.52 15.67 1.14
N VAL A 73 -7.80 16.70 1.60
CA VAL A 73 -8.25 18.10 1.42
C VAL A 73 -8.25 18.50 -0.06
N LYS A 74 -7.19 18.18 -0.80
CA LYS A 74 -7.11 18.48 -2.23
C LYS A 74 -8.20 17.72 -3.02
N ARG A 75 -8.38 16.43 -2.72
CA ARG A 75 -9.44 15.61 -3.34
C ARG A 75 -10.85 16.13 -3.00
N ALA A 76 -11.08 16.54 -1.76
CA ALA A 76 -12.37 17.11 -1.33
C ALA A 76 -12.71 18.38 -2.11
N ILE A 77 -11.74 19.29 -2.26
CA ILE A 77 -11.92 20.51 -3.08
C ILE A 77 -12.25 20.14 -4.53
N SER A 78 -11.52 19.21 -5.14
CA SER A 78 -11.78 18.75 -6.50
C SER A 78 -13.19 18.14 -6.66
N VAL A 79 -13.65 17.36 -5.67
CA VAL A 79 -15.00 16.79 -5.65
C VAL A 79 -16.06 17.88 -5.59
N VAL A 80 -15.90 18.88 -4.71
CA VAL A 80 -16.86 20.00 -4.59
C VAL A 80 -16.96 20.79 -5.90
N ILE A 81 -15.82 21.07 -6.54
CA ILE A 81 -15.79 21.75 -7.84
C ILE A 81 -16.47 20.89 -8.91
N GLY A 82 -16.18 19.57 -8.95
CA GLY A 82 -16.81 18.64 -9.88
C GLY A 82 -18.33 18.63 -9.78
N TRP A 83 -18.88 18.54 -8.56
CA TRP A 83 -20.34 18.60 -8.35
C TRP A 83 -20.93 19.95 -8.71
N ALA A 84 -20.25 21.06 -8.43
CA ALA A 84 -20.72 22.39 -8.81
C ALA A 84 -20.79 22.56 -10.34
N VAL A 85 -19.78 22.06 -11.06
CA VAL A 85 -19.78 22.03 -12.55
C VAL A 85 -20.92 21.16 -13.07
N MET A 86 -21.10 19.95 -12.51
CA MET A 86 -22.21 19.08 -12.91
C MET A 86 -23.58 19.74 -12.67
N ALA A 87 -23.79 20.38 -11.51
CA ALA A 87 -25.02 21.10 -11.22
C ALA A 87 -25.25 22.26 -12.19
N GLY A 88 -24.20 23.01 -12.53
CA GLY A 88 -24.25 24.06 -13.55
C GLY A 88 -24.62 23.54 -14.94
N MET A 89 -24.06 22.39 -15.35
CA MET A 89 -24.41 21.76 -16.62
C MET A 89 -25.84 21.22 -16.63
N VAL A 90 -26.32 20.64 -15.53
CA VAL A 90 -27.73 20.21 -15.38
C VAL A 90 -28.66 21.41 -15.46
N TYR A 91 -28.35 22.51 -14.77
CA TYR A 91 -29.12 23.75 -14.86
C TYR A 91 -29.20 24.26 -16.31
N LEU A 92 -28.07 24.27 -17.01
CA LEU A 92 -28.02 24.68 -18.41
C LEU A 92 -28.88 23.76 -19.31
N ILE A 93 -28.82 22.43 -19.11
CA ILE A 93 -29.66 21.46 -19.82
C ILE A 93 -31.15 21.71 -19.59
N LEU A 94 -31.55 22.12 -18.38
CA LEU A 94 -32.95 22.38 -18.04
C LEU A 94 -33.47 23.70 -18.63
N VAL A 95 -32.60 24.71 -18.77
CA VAL A 95 -32.99 26.03 -19.28
C VAL A 95 -32.91 26.12 -20.81
N THR A 96 -32.02 25.35 -21.45
CA THR A 96 -31.88 25.36 -22.91
C THR A 96 -33.09 24.71 -23.60
N GLN A 97 -33.72 25.44 -24.53
CA GLN A 97 -34.83 24.92 -25.33
C GLN A 97 -34.36 23.82 -26.27
N ARG A 98 -35.05 22.67 -26.27
CA ARG A 98 -34.76 21.56 -27.20
C ARG A 98 -35.27 21.90 -28.59
N THR A 99 -34.40 22.01 -29.59
CA THR A 99 -34.83 21.96 -30.99
C THR A 99 -35.07 20.50 -31.35
N VAL A 100 -36.33 20.07 -31.32
CA VAL A 100 -36.70 18.76 -31.88
C VAL A 100 -36.59 18.87 -33.40
N PRO A 101 -35.79 18.04 -34.09
CA PRO A 101 -35.78 18.04 -35.54
C PRO A 101 -37.18 17.66 -36.02
N LYS A 102 -37.88 18.60 -36.69
CA LYS A 102 -39.17 18.32 -37.29
C LYS A 102 -38.94 17.35 -38.45
N LEU A 103 -39.57 16.18 -38.41
CA LEU A 103 -39.56 15.25 -39.52
C LEU A 103 -40.21 15.94 -40.74
N TYR A 104 -39.59 15.85 -41.91
CA TYR A 104 -40.14 16.47 -43.11
C TYR A 104 -41.46 15.80 -43.50
N ASN A 105 -42.56 16.54 -43.43
CA ASN A 105 -43.88 16.06 -43.85
C ASN A 105 -44.47 16.99 -44.93
N PRO A 106 -44.54 16.54 -46.20
CA PRO A 106 -45.04 17.36 -47.30
C PRO A 106 -46.54 17.70 -47.15
N TYR A 107 -47.32 16.86 -46.46
CA TYR A 107 -48.74 17.11 -46.22
C TYR A 107 -48.96 18.24 -45.20
N ASP A 108 -48.14 18.27 -44.14
CA ASP A 108 -48.16 19.35 -43.14
C ASP A 108 -47.72 20.69 -43.73
N ILE A 109 -46.69 20.68 -44.59
CA ILE A 109 -46.18 21.89 -45.28
C ILE A 109 -47.25 22.45 -46.25
N LEU A 110 -47.97 21.59 -46.95
CA LEU A 110 -49.07 21.98 -47.85
C LEU A 110 -50.39 22.24 -47.11
N GLY A 111 -50.48 21.93 -45.81
CA GLY A 111 -51.68 22.09 -44.98
C GLY A 111 -52.85 21.21 -45.44
N ILE A 112 -52.59 19.99 -45.88
CA ILE A 112 -53.58 19.05 -46.44
C ILE A 112 -53.56 17.72 -45.70
N PRO A 113 -54.68 16.97 -45.64
CA PRO A 113 -54.69 15.61 -45.12
C PRO A 113 -54.06 14.62 -46.10
N GLU A 114 -53.44 13.56 -45.57
CA GLU A 114 -52.75 12.50 -46.34
C GLU A 114 -53.68 11.72 -47.29
N SER A 115 -55.00 11.82 -47.09
CA SER A 115 -56.02 11.10 -47.87
C SER A 115 -56.45 11.80 -49.17
N LEU A 116 -55.84 12.94 -49.53
CA LEU A 116 -56.23 13.67 -50.75
C LEU A 116 -55.73 12.99 -52.03
N ASN A 117 -56.55 13.05 -53.07
CA ASN A 117 -56.15 12.58 -54.40
C ASN A 117 -55.24 13.62 -55.09
N GLU A 118 -54.34 13.17 -55.96
CA GLU A 118 -53.32 13.99 -56.63
C GLU A 118 -53.92 15.21 -57.39
N LYS A 119 -55.10 15.04 -58.00
CA LYS A 119 -55.84 16.14 -58.64
C LYS A 119 -56.22 17.26 -57.65
N GLN A 120 -56.55 16.89 -56.41
CA GLN A 120 -56.89 17.84 -55.35
C GLN A 120 -55.64 18.52 -54.79
N ILE A 121 -54.54 17.76 -54.64
CA ILE A 121 -53.23 18.29 -54.23
C ILE A 121 -52.76 19.37 -55.22
N LYS A 122 -52.84 19.10 -56.53
CA LYS A 122 -52.49 20.06 -57.59
C LYS A 122 -53.34 21.33 -57.58
N SER A 123 -54.65 21.20 -57.34
CA SER A 123 -55.52 22.36 -57.19
C SER A 123 -55.20 23.17 -55.93
N HIS A 124 -54.86 22.52 -54.82
CA HIS A 124 -54.50 23.17 -53.56
C HIS A 124 -53.16 23.91 -53.67
N TYR A 125 -52.14 23.25 -54.22
CA TYR A 125 -50.84 23.85 -54.51
C TYR A 125 -50.97 25.07 -55.43
N LYS A 126 -51.76 24.98 -56.52
CA LYS A 126 -51.98 26.12 -57.42
C LYS A 126 -52.54 27.35 -56.69
N ARG A 127 -53.43 27.14 -55.72
CA ARG A 127 -53.99 28.21 -54.87
C ARG A 127 -52.93 28.79 -53.92
N LEU A 128 -52.13 27.95 -53.29
CA LEU A 128 -51.06 28.37 -52.38
C LEU A 128 -49.91 29.06 -53.13
N SER A 129 -49.45 28.50 -54.24
CA SER A 129 -48.42 29.09 -55.10
C SER A 129 -48.81 30.48 -55.62
N LEU A 130 -50.07 30.71 -56.01
CA LEU A 130 -50.54 32.04 -56.39
C LEU A 130 -50.59 33.03 -55.22
N LYS A 131 -50.83 32.55 -54.00
CA LYS A 131 -50.91 33.35 -52.77
C LYS A 131 -49.51 33.70 -52.25
N TYR A 132 -48.58 32.76 -52.34
CA TYR A 132 -47.23 32.86 -51.79
C TYR A 132 -46.14 33.11 -52.86
N HIS A 133 -46.54 33.46 -54.09
CA HIS A 133 -45.59 33.72 -55.17
C HIS A 133 -44.61 34.85 -54.81
N PRO A 134 -43.30 34.70 -55.07
CA PRO A 134 -42.28 35.69 -54.69
C PRO A 134 -42.59 37.10 -55.21
N ASP A 135 -43.20 37.21 -56.40
CA ASP A 135 -43.57 38.51 -56.99
C ASP A 135 -44.82 39.17 -56.39
N LYS A 136 -45.65 38.43 -55.63
CA LYS A 136 -46.95 38.90 -55.12
C LYS A 136 -46.96 39.15 -53.62
N VAL A 137 -46.09 38.49 -52.87
CA VAL A 137 -46.01 38.65 -51.42
C VAL A 137 -45.07 39.80 -51.08
N ARG A 138 -45.48 40.63 -50.14
CA ARG A 138 -44.60 41.64 -49.53
C ARG A 138 -44.38 41.27 -48.06
N PRO A 139 -43.17 41.42 -47.52
CA PRO A 139 -42.87 41.09 -46.14
C PRO A 139 -43.76 41.91 -45.20
N ASP A 140 -44.43 41.22 -44.29
CA ASP A 140 -45.25 41.86 -43.25
C ASP A 140 -44.40 42.08 -42.00
N ALA A 141 -44.13 43.35 -41.69
CA ALA A 141 -43.32 43.75 -40.54
C ALA A 141 -43.97 43.32 -39.20
N ALA A 142 -45.28 43.07 -39.15
CA ALA A 142 -45.95 42.60 -37.94
C ALA A 142 -45.74 41.10 -37.65
N LYS A 143 -45.22 40.33 -38.62
CA LYS A 143 -45.03 38.87 -38.52
C LYS A 143 -43.56 38.44 -38.52
N ASN A 144 -42.62 39.39 -38.49
CA ASN A 144 -41.19 39.12 -38.63
C ASN A 144 -40.83 38.31 -39.89
N GLU A 145 -41.60 38.48 -40.98
CA GLU A 145 -41.35 37.80 -42.24
C GLU A 145 -40.31 38.59 -43.05
N THR A 146 -39.13 38.00 -43.30
CA THR A 146 -38.13 38.57 -44.23
C THR A 146 -38.40 38.10 -45.66
N VAL A 147 -37.88 38.85 -46.64
CA VAL A 147 -37.94 38.44 -48.06
C VAL A 147 -37.31 37.05 -48.26
N GLU A 148 -36.24 36.74 -47.51
CA GLU A 148 -35.61 35.42 -47.52
C GLU A 148 -36.55 34.33 -46.98
N SER A 149 -37.17 34.55 -45.82
CA SER A 149 -38.08 33.56 -45.20
C SER A 149 -39.30 33.24 -46.07
N LEU A 150 -39.82 34.22 -46.81
CA LEU A 150 -40.93 34.03 -47.74
C LEU A 150 -40.50 33.23 -48.98
N ASN A 151 -39.27 33.45 -49.46
CA ASN A 151 -38.70 32.67 -50.56
C ASN A 151 -38.43 31.22 -50.12
N GLU A 152 -37.86 31.02 -48.92
CA GLU A 152 -37.64 29.69 -48.35
C GLU A 152 -38.96 28.91 -48.20
N PHE A 153 -39.99 29.56 -47.66
CA PHE A 153 -41.32 28.94 -47.55
C PHE A 153 -41.91 28.56 -48.91
N TYR A 154 -41.74 29.41 -49.94
CA TYR A 154 -42.19 29.10 -51.30
C TYR A 154 -41.41 27.91 -51.92
N VAL A 155 -40.10 27.84 -51.66
CA VAL A 155 -39.25 26.71 -52.06
C VAL A 155 -39.70 25.43 -51.36
N GLU A 156 -39.94 25.46 -50.05
CA GLU A 156 -40.46 24.33 -49.29
C GLU A 156 -41.83 23.86 -49.78
N LEU A 157 -42.74 24.79 -50.08
CA LEU A 157 -44.05 24.51 -50.67
C LEU A 157 -43.92 23.77 -52.01
N THR A 158 -42.95 24.19 -52.82
CA THR A 158 -42.68 23.60 -54.13
C THR A 158 -42.06 22.21 -53.99
N LYS A 159 -41.10 22.03 -53.08
CA LYS A 159 -40.50 20.73 -52.75
C LYS A 159 -41.55 19.77 -52.17
N ALA A 160 -42.45 20.24 -51.33
CA ALA A 160 -43.52 19.43 -50.75
C ALA A 160 -44.52 18.97 -51.83
N TYR A 161 -44.85 19.83 -52.78
CA TYR A 161 -45.66 19.44 -53.94
C TYR A 161 -44.94 18.41 -54.81
N GLN A 162 -43.65 18.64 -55.13
CA GLN A 162 -42.84 17.70 -55.90
C GLN A 162 -42.71 16.34 -55.20
N ALA A 163 -42.52 16.31 -53.88
CA ALA A 163 -42.50 15.08 -53.08
C ALA A 163 -43.77 14.22 -53.21
N LEU A 164 -44.90 14.83 -53.55
CA LEU A 164 -46.19 14.14 -53.67
C LEU A 164 -46.61 13.85 -55.13
N THR A 165 -46.11 14.61 -56.10
CA THR A 165 -46.54 14.50 -57.51
C THR A 165 -45.47 13.98 -58.48
N ASP A 166 -44.19 14.16 -58.17
CA ASP A 166 -43.09 13.70 -59.01
C ASP A 166 -42.64 12.32 -58.55
N GLU A 167 -42.64 11.33 -59.47
CA GLU A 167 -42.31 9.94 -59.13
C GLU A 167 -40.89 9.80 -58.57
N ASP A 168 -39.91 10.53 -59.10
CA ASP A 168 -38.50 10.43 -58.68
C ASP A 168 -38.31 11.06 -57.29
N VAL A 169 -38.89 12.24 -57.06
CA VAL A 169 -38.82 12.96 -55.77
C VAL A 169 -39.64 12.24 -54.70
N ARG A 170 -40.77 11.62 -55.08
CA ARG A 170 -41.59 10.79 -54.18
C ARG A 170 -40.84 9.51 -53.78
N ASN A 171 -40.15 8.86 -54.71
CA ASN A 171 -39.31 7.70 -54.40
C ASN A 171 -38.17 8.09 -53.44
N ASN A 172 -37.55 9.26 -53.64
CA ASN A 172 -36.56 9.80 -52.70
C ASN A 172 -37.15 10.06 -51.31
N TYR A 173 -38.35 10.64 -51.24
CA TYR A 173 -39.04 10.87 -49.97
C TYR A 173 -39.39 9.55 -49.25
N ILE A 174 -39.87 8.53 -49.98
CA ILE A 174 -40.19 7.21 -49.43
C ILE A 174 -38.93 6.49 -48.94
N GLN A 175 -37.82 6.57 -49.69
CA GLN A 175 -36.58 5.86 -49.38
C GLN A 175 -35.74 6.55 -48.29
N TYR A 176 -35.71 7.89 -48.27
CA TYR A 176 -34.82 8.68 -47.41
C TYR A 176 -35.54 9.62 -46.43
N GLY A 177 -36.87 9.70 -46.48
CA GLY A 177 -37.67 10.59 -45.63
C GLY A 177 -37.61 12.08 -45.99
N HIS A 178 -37.00 12.44 -47.14
CA HIS A 178 -36.84 13.83 -47.61
C HIS A 178 -36.86 13.90 -49.15
N PRO A 179 -37.47 14.93 -49.78
CA PRO A 179 -37.57 15.07 -51.24
C PRO A 179 -36.21 15.13 -51.95
N ASP A 180 -35.22 15.75 -51.31
CA ASP A 180 -33.86 15.91 -51.86
C ASP A 180 -33.01 14.62 -51.81
N GLY A 181 -33.57 13.50 -51.34
CA GLY A 181 -32.89 12.21 -51.23
C GLY A 181 -32.00 12.07 -50.00
N LYS A 182 -30.94 11.25 -50.10
CA LYS A 182 -30.02 10.94 -48.99
C LYS A 182 -29.40 12.23 -48.44
N GLN A 183 -29.83 12.64 -47.25
CA GLN A 183 -29.27 13.80 -46.57
C GLN A 183 -27.79 13.55 -46.24
N SER A 184 -26.95 14.57 -46.46
CA SER A 184 -25.55 14.51 -46.05
C SER A 184 -25.45 14.38 -44.54
N PHE A 185 -24.73 13.38 -44.04
CA PHE A 185 -24.46 13.22 -42.62
C PHE A 185 -23.56 14.38 -42.15
N SER A 186 -24.11 15.33 -41.40
CA SER A 186 -23.33 16.39 -40.75
C SER A 186 -22.76 15.86 -39.44
N MET A 187 -21.43 15.77 -39.34
CA MET A 187 -20.76 15.35 -38.10
C MET A 187 -20.55 16.58 -37.20
N GLY A 188 -21.29 16.66 -36.11
CA GLY A 188 -21.16 17.74 -35.13
C GLY A 188 -20.20 17.40 -34.00
N ILE A 189 -19.45 18.41 -33.51
CA ILE A 189 -18.64 18.30 -32.30
C ILE A 189 -19.41 18.97 -31.15
N ALA A 190 -19.56 18.25 -30.03
CA ALA A 190 -20.20 18.74 -28.81
C ALA A 190 -19.33 19.76 -28.03
N LEU A 191 -18.52 20.55 -28.73
CA LEU A 191 -17.76 21.66 -28.16
C LEU A 191 -18.44 22.98 -28.53
N PRO A 192 -18.46 23.96 -27.61
CA PRO A 192 -19.05 25.25 -27.91
C PRO A 192 -18.36 25.97 -29.07
N LYS A 193 -19.13 26.61 -29.95
CA LYS A 193 -18.58 27.38 -31.08
C LYS A 193 -17.71 28.56 -30.63
N PHE A 194 -17.96 29.15 -29.46
CA PHE A 194 -17.19 30.30 -28.97
C PHE A 194 -15.68 30.01 -28.76
N ILE A 195 -15.28 28.74 -28.65
CA ILE A 195 -13.87 28.33 -28.50
C ILE A 195 -13.11 28.53 -29.82
N VAL A 196 -13.80 28.35 -30.96
CA VAL A 196 -13.20 28.32 -32.31
C VAL A 196 -13.60 29.54 -33.16
N SER A 197 -14.58 30.34 -32.70
CA SER A 197 -15.00 31.57 -33.37
C SER A 197 -13.89 32.61 -33.51
N ASP A 198 -13.97 33.43 -34.57
CA ASP A 198 -13.02 34.51 -34.86
C ASP A 198 -12.81 35.44 -33.67
N GLY A 199 -11.57 35.52 -33.19
CA GLY A 199 -11.16 36.29 -32.01
C GLY A 199 -10.69 35.42 -30.84
N ASN A 200 -11.49 34.43 -30.42
CA ASN A 200 -11.19 33.61 -29.25
C ASN A 200 -10.15 32.50 -29.51
N GLY A 201 -10.08 32.00 -30.75
CA GLY A 201 -9.12 30.95 -31.12
C GLY A 201 -7.66 31.32 -30.82
N LYS A 202 -7.28 32.60 -30.95
CA LYS A 202 -5.93 33.08 -30.61
C LYS A 202 -5.62 32.93 -29.12
N TYR A 203 -6.60 33.21 -28.25
CA TYR A 203 -6.45 33.05 -26.80
C TYR A 203 -6.39 31.58 -26.41
N VAL A 204 -7.19 30.71 -27.06
CA VAL A 204 -7.17 29.26 -26.80
C VAL A 204 -5.83 28.66 -27.20
N ILE A 205 -5.29 29.03 -28.38
CA ILE A 205 -3.96 28.58 -28.82
C ILE A 205 -2.87 29.08 -27.88
N LEU A 206 -2.91 30.35 -27.45
CA LEU A 206 -1.97 30.91 -26.48
C LEU A 206 -2.04 30.17 -25.14
N LEU A 207 -3.25 29.91 -24.64
CA LEU A 207 -3.45 29.15 -23.41
C LEU A 207 -2.88 27.73 -23.55
N TYR A 208 -3.14 27.07 -24.68
CA TYR A 208 -2.62 25.74 -24.96
C TYR A 208 -1.09 25.72 -25.03
N THR A 209 -0.47 26.68 -25.73
CA THR A 209 1.00 26.77 -25.80
C THR A 209 1.62 27.12 -24.45
N MET A 210 0.97 27.93 -23.62
CA MET A 210 1.40 28.19 -22.25
C MET A 210 1.26 26.94 -21.35
N LEU A 211 0.15 26.21 -21.47
CA LEU A 211 -0.10 24.99 -20.70
C LEU A 211 0.91 23.90 -21.07
N LEU A 212 1.12 23.65 -22.36
CA LEU A 212 2.03 22.60 -22.82
C LEU A 212 3.50 23.03 -22.77
N GLY A 213 3.81 24.29 -23.11
CA GLY A 213 5.19 24.78 -23.20
C GLY A 213 5.78 25.28 -21.88
N VAL A 214 4.94 25.72 -20.93
CA VAL A 214 5.41 26.24 -19.63
C VAL A 214 4.89 25.38 -18.48
N LEU A 215 3.58 25.22 -18.36
CA LEU A 215 3.00 24.55 -17.19
C LEU A 215 3.40 23.09 -17.13
N LEU A 216 3.36 22.36 -18.25
CA LEU A 216 3.71 20.94 -18.29
C LEU A 216 5.20 20.72 -17.95
N PRO A 217 6.19 21.38 -18.60
CA PRO A 217 7.59 21.27 -18.19
C PRO A 217 7.84 21.70 -16.75
N TRP A 218 7.15 22.74 -16.27
CA TRP A 218 7.27 23.18 -14.88
C TRP A 218 6.69 22.16 -13.89
N LEU A 219 5.53 21.56 -14.17
CA LEU A 219 4.91 20.51 -13.35
C LEU A 219 5.77 19.25 -13.32
N VAL A 220 6.22 18.80 -14.49
CA VAL A 220 7.09 17.62 -14.63
C VAL A 220 8.43 17.87 -13.95
N GLY A 221 9.04 19.04 -14.16
CA GLY A 221 10.29 19.42 -13.49
C GLY A 221 10.13 19.51 -11.97
N SER A 222 9.08 20.17 -11.48
CA SER A 222 8.81 20.28 -10.04
C SER A 222 8.55 18.93 -9.39
N TRP A 223 7.83 18.02 -10.07
CA TRP A 223 7.63 16.65 -9.61
C TRP A 223 8.92 15.83 -9.64
N TRP A 224 9.70 15.93 -10.73
CA TRP A 224 10.96 15.21 -10.91
C TRP A 224 11.98 15.60 -9.85
N TYR A 225 12.31 16.90 -9.74
CA TYR A 225 13.23 17.41 -8.71
C TYR A 225 12.67 17.17 -7.30
N GLY A 226 11.34 17.26 -7.13
CA GLY A 226 10.66 16.97 -5.88
C GLY A 226 10.72 15.51 -5.44
N THR A 227 10.85 14.57 -6.39
CA THR A 227 11.01 13.13 -6.16
C THR A 227 12.48 12.77 -5.99
N GLN A 228 13.37 13.33 -6.84
CA GLN A 228 14.81 13.11 -6.80
C GLN A 228 15.46 13.56 -5.48
N ARG A 229 14.90 14.59 -4.83
CA ARG A 229 15.38 15.03 -3.50
C ARG A 229 15.06 14.06 -2.36
N ARG A 230 14.24 13.02 -2.58
CA ARG A 230 13.89 12.02 -1.55
C ARG A 230 14.51 10.66 -1.85
N SER A 231 14.95 9.97 -0.81
CA SER A 231 15.41 8.58 -0.91
C SER A 231 14.22 7.61 -1.01
N LYS A 232 14.52 6.33 -1.25
CA LYS A 232 13.53 5.24 -1.26
C LYS A 232 12.82 5.08 0.10
N GLU A 233 13.52 5.40 1.17
CA GLU A 233 13.05 5.37 2.56
C GLU A 233 12.22 6.61 2.92
N GLY A 234 12.10 7.58 2.01
CA GLY A 234 11.22 8.73 2.15
C GLY A 234 11.82 9.94 2.88
N VAL A 235 13.11 9.88 3.21
CA VAL A 235 13.90 11.00 3.79
C VAL A 235 14.53 11.85 2.69
N LEU A 236 15.02 13.04 3.03
CA LEU A 236 15.78 13.89 2.10
C LEU A 236 17.13 13.24 1.75
N MET A 237 17.54 13.33 0.48
CA MET A 237 18.81 12.76 0.02
C MET A 237 20.01 13.39 0.74
N GLU A 238 19.94 14.68 1.06
CA GLU A 238 20.96 15.36 1.87
C GLU A 238 21.06 14.79 3.28
N SER A 239 19.92 14.46 3.92
CA SER A 239 19.90 13.79 5.22
C SER A 239 20.50 12.39 5.14
N ALA A 240 20.15 11.60 4.13
CA ALA A 240 20.74 10.28 3.92
C ALA A 240 22.27 10.37 3.73
N ASN A 241 22.76 11.35 2.97
CA ASN A 241 24.20 11.58 2.79
C ASN A 241 24.89 12.01 4.10
N ASN A 242 24.25 12.85 4.91
CA ASN A 242 24.78 13.23 6.22
C ASN A 242 24.84 12.03 7.16
N LEU A 243 23.78 11.21 7.20
CA LEU A 243 23.73 9.98 7.98
C LEU A 243 24.83 8.99 7.56
N PHE A 244 25.04 8.83 6.26
CA PHE A 244 26.11 7.99 5.72
C PHE A 244 27.50 8.43 6.22
N ARG A 245 27.75 9.74 6.32
CA ARG A 245 29.02 10.28 6.85
C ARG A 245 29.18 10.12 8.36
N GLN A 246 28.10 9.85 9.09
CA GLN A 246 28.12 9.64 10.54
C GLN A 246 28.16 8.14 10.91
N TYR A 247 28.16 7.24 9.92
CA TYR A 247 28.26 5.81 10.18
C TYR A 247 29.66 5.44 10.68
N GLU A 248 29.70 4.63 11.74
CA GLU A 248 30.91 4.01 12.31
C GLU A 248 30.62 2.53 12.57
N ASP A 249 31.65 1.68 12.49
CA ASP A 249 31.50 0.22 12.58
C ASP A 249 31.10 -0.28 13.98
N ASP A 250 31.46 0.48 15.02
CA ASP A 250 31.17 0.23 16.43
C ASP A 250 30.16 1.24 17.01
N ILE A 251 29.35 1.87 16.17
CA ILE A 251 28.37 2.86 16.60
C ILE A 251 27.33 2.26 17.56
N GLU A 252 27.26 2.81 18.77
CA GLU A 252 26.27 2.49 19.79
C GLU A 252 24.96 3.28 19.59
N GLU A 253 23.88 2.88 20.26
CA GLU A 253 22.57 3.53 20.14
C GLU A 253 22.60 5.05 20.41
N GLY A 254 23.40 5.50 21.39
CA GLY A 254 23.61 6.93 21.67
C GLY A 254 24.30 7.68 20.53
N GLY A 255 25.29 7.02 19.90
CA GLY A 255 25.95 7.51 18.68
C GLY A 255 24.98 7.59 17.50
N ILE A 256 24.08 6.61 17.34
CA ILE A 256 23.04 6.64 16.32
C ILE A 256 22.11 7.83 16.56
N ILE A 257 21.63 8.08 17.78
CA ILE A 257 20.78 9.25 18.09
C ILE A 257 21.49 10.57 17.72
N THR A 258 22.79 10.66 18.00
CA THR A 258 23.62 11.79 17.61
C THR A 258 23.73 11.92 16.08
N ALA A 259 23.90 10.82 15.36
CA ALA A 259 23.89 10.79 13.90
C ALA A 259 22.54 11.26 13.33
N LEU A 260 21.41 10.79 13.90
CA LEU A 260 20.06 11.17 13.48
C LEU A 260 19.82 12.67 13.55
N SER A 261 20.41 13.38 14.53
CA SER A 261 20.29 14.84 14.65
C SER A 261 20.79 15.61 13.42
N ALA A 262 21.63 15.00 12.58
CA ALA A 262 22.17 15.60 11.36
C ALA A 262 21.15 15.66 10.19
N GLY A 263 19.94 15.14 10.37
CA GLY A 263 18.86 15.20 9.37
C GLY A 263 18.35 16.62 9.11
N LYS A 264 18.21 16.97 7.82
CA LYS A 264 17.70 18.28 7.36
C LYS A 264 16.20 18.47 7.61
N GLU A 265 15.45 17.40 7.86
CA GLU A 265 14.03 17.43 8.18
C GLU A 265 13.75 18.25 9.45
N PHE A 266 14.70 18.30 10.40
CA PHE A 266 14.57 19.12 11.59
C PHE A 266 14.55 20.62 11.28
N GLU A 267 15.20 21.05 10.18
CA GLU A 267 15.15 22.44 9.73
C GLU A 267 13.73 22.85 9.35
N GLU A 268 12.87 21.93 8.88
CA GLU A 268 11.48 22.28 8.59
C GLU A 268 10.70 22.65 9.87
N THR A 269 10.99 21.96 10.96
CA THR A 269 10.33 22.14 12.27
C THR A 269 10.91 23.29 13.09
N LEU A 270 12.23 23.49 13.04
CA LEU A 270 12.99 24.41 13.89
C LEU A 270 13.52 25.64 13.12
N LYS A 271 12.72 26.19 12.19
CA LYS A 271 13.11 27.36 11.38
C LYS A 271 13.32 28.63 12.19
N GLY A 272 14.34 29.40 11.81
CA GLY A 272 14.61 30.75 12.33
C GLY A 272 14.87 30.73 13.83
N ASP A 273 14.24 31.67 14.55
CA ASP A 273 14.43 31.87 16.01
C ASP A 273 14.12 30.63 16.86
N LYS A 274 13.36 29.66 16.32
CA LYS A 274 13.06 28.40 17.03
C LYS A 274 14.27 27.51 17.24
N ALA A 275 15.33 27.67 16.45
CA ALA A 275 16.57 26.92 16.62
C ALA A 275 17.26 27.28 17.95
N GLU A 276 17.30 28.58 18.26
CA GLU A 276 17.98 29.10 19.47
C GLU A 276 17.03 29.23 20.67
N SER A 277 15.75 29.48 20.42
CA SER A 277 14.77 29.73 21.47
C SER A 277 14.67 28.56 22.45
N GLY A 278 14.91 28.85 23.73
CA GLY A 278 14.83 27.90 24.82
C GLY A 278 15.84 26.75 24.73
N LEU A 279 16.91 26.84 23.93
CA LEU A 279 17.96 25.81 23.85
C LEU A 279 18.61 25.57 25.23
N SER A 280 19.05 26.65 25.88
CA SER A 280 19.65 26.61 27.22
C SER A 280 18.74 25.99 28.29
N LYS A 281 17.42 26.25 28.20
CA LYS A 281 16.42 25.63 29.09
C LYS A 281 16.34 24.11 28.87
N VAL A 282 16.37 23.66 27.62
CA VAL A 282 16.37 22.21 27.33
C VAL A 282 17.66 21.58 27.82
N GLU A 283 18.83 22.15 27.50
CA GLU A 283 20.13 21.61 27.89
C GLU A 283 20.31 21.50 29.41
N SER A 284 19.95 22.55 30.15
CA SER A 284 20.00 22.52 31.62
C SER A 284 19.07 21.45 32.24
N ARG A 285 17.93 21.15 31.60
CA ARG A 285 16.99 20.14 32.08
C ARG A 285 17.44 18.72 31.75
N ILE A 286 17.98 18.48 30.57
CA ILE A 286 18.42 17.13 30.15
C ILE A 286 19.74 16.70 30.81
N THR A 287 20.58 17.66 31.20
CA THR A 287 21.86 17.43 31.89
C THR A 287 21.76 17.48 33.41
N ALA A 288 20.56 17.76 33.95
CA ALA A 288 20.33 17.71 35.40
C ALA A 288 20.58 16.29 35.93
N GLU A 289 21.21 16.19 37.09
CA GLU A 289 21.43 14.91 37.76
C GLU A 289 20.09 14.33 38.26
N ASN A 290 19.95 13.01 38.15
CA ASN A 290 18.77 12.29 38.60
C ASN A 290 19.22 11.15 39.56
N GLU A 291 18.44 10.87 40.60
CA GLU A 291 18.77 9.78 41.54
C GLU A 291 18.72 8.40 40.86
N ALA A 292 17.93 8.25 39.79
CA ALA A 292 17.76 7.00 39.06
C ALA A 292 18.81 6.76 37.96
N GLN A 293 19.24 7.83 37.28
CA GLN A 293 20.11 7.79 36.10
C GLN A 293 21.18 8.88 36.17
N THR A 294 22.33 8.69 35.52
CA THR A 294 23.43 9.67 35.51
C THR A 294 22.96 11.08 35.14
N PHE A 295 22.10 11.19 34.12
CA PHE A 295 21.43 12.43 33.73
C PHE A 295 19.93 12.17 33.59
N ALA A 296 19.11 13.20 33.79
CA ALA A 296 17.65 13.12 33.70
C ALA A 296 17.14 12.63 32.33
N SER A 297 17.94 12.81 31.28
CA SER A 297 17.63 12.34 29.93
C SER A 297 17.99 10.88 29.65
N GLY A 298 18.73 10.22 30.55
CA GLY A 298 19.29 8.89 30.33
C GLY A 298 20.50 8.84 29.39
N MET A 299 21.07 10.00 29.03
CA MET A 299 22.28 10.06 28.20
C MET A 299 23.53 9.55 28.94
N SER A 300 24.56 9.12 28.20
CA SER A 300 25.87 8.83 28.78
C SER A 300 26.74 10.09 28.86
N ALA A 301 27.90 9.99 29.52
CA ALA A 301 28.88 11.08 29.52
C ALA A 301 29.41 11.39 28.11
N LYS A 302 29.59 10.35 27.28
CA LYS A 302 30.00 10.47 25.87
C LYS A 302 28.95 11.20 25.04
N ASP A 303 27.66 10.91 25.26
CA ASP A 303 26.57 11.59 24.57
C ASP A 303 26.46 13.07 24.95
N LYS A 304 26.75 13.40 26.22
CA LYS A 304 26.80 14.79 26.69
C LYS A 304 27.93 15.56 26.01
N GLU A 305 29.13 14.98 25.95
CA GLU A 305 30.27 15.57 25.24
C GLU A 305 29.93 15.80 23.76
N ALA A 306 29.34 14.81 23.10
CA ALA A 306 28.90 14.92 21.71
C ALA A 306 27.84 16.03 21.49
N LEU A 307 27.00 16.33 22.49
CA LEU A 307 26.07 17.45 22.44
C LEU A 307 26.78 18.80 22.62
N GLU A 308 27.75 18.89 23.52
CA GLU A 308 28.50 20.11 23.82
C GLU A 308 29.43 20.51 22.66
N ASP A 309 29.98 19.52 21.94
CA ASP A 309 30.83 19.70 20.75
C ASP A 309 30.10 20.27 19.53
N LEU A 310 28.76 20.26 19.53
CA LEU A 310 27.99 20.83 18.43
C LEU A 310 27.92 22.35 18.54
N ASP A 311 28.09 23.02 17.41
CA ASP A 311 27.79 24.45 17.30
C ASP A 311 26.29 24.73 17.58
N ASN A 312 26.02 25.93 18.09
CA ASN A 312 24.64 26.39 18.26
C ASN A 312 23.91 26.40 16.92
N GLY A 313 22.67 25.91 16.94
CA GLY A 313 21.83 25.85 15.75
C GLY A 313 20.81 24.72 15.81
N VAL A 314 20.23 24.42 14.63
CA VAL A 314 19.16 23.44 14.48
C VAL A 314 19.58 22.05 14.93
N ARG A 315 20.81 21.61 14.60
CA ARG A 315 21.30 20.26 14.93
C ARG A 315 21.41 20.06 16.44
N ARG A 316 22.07 20.98 17.14
CA ARG A 316 22.21 20.94 18.61
C ARG A 316 20.85 20.97 19.30
N LYS A 317 19.95 21.85 18.85
CA LYS A 317 18.57 21.90 19.37
C LYS A 317 17.78 20.61 19.11
N ALA A 318 17.91 20.03 17.92
CA ALA A 318 17.26 18.77 17.59
C ALA A 318 17.78 17.63 18.47
N LEU A 319 19.10 17.52 18.67
CA LEU A 319 19.71 16.52 19.55
C LEU A 319 19.26 16.69 21.00
N ALA A 320 19.27 17.92 21.51
CA ALA A 320 18.80 18.22 22.87
C ALA A 320 17.31 17.86 23.06
N LEU A 321 16.46 18.15 22.06
CA LEU A 321 15.05 17.77 22.08
C LEU A 321 14.84 16.26 21.95
N LEU A 322 15.67 15.54 21.20
CA LEU A 322 15.62 14.08 21.10
C LEU A 322 15.96 13.42 22.43
N TRP A 323 17.00 13.88 23.12
CA TRP A 323 17.33 13.41 24.47
C TRP A 323 16.26 13.79 25.49
N ALA A 324 15.65 14.99 25.38
CA ALA A 324 14.51 15.35 26.20
C ALA A 324 13.29 14.44 25.95
N TYR A 325 13.06 14.03 24.70
CA TYR A 325 12.00 13.11 24.31
C TYR A 325 12.24 11.70 24.86
N LEU A 326 13.44 11.14 24.65
CA LEU A 326 13.80 9.78 25.07
C LEU A 326 13.84 9.63 26.59
N GLY A 327 14.34 10.65 27.31
CA GLY A 327 14.33 10.67 28.77
C GLY A 327 13.01 11.13 29.39
N ARG A 328 11.99 11.44 28.57
CA ARG A 328 10.68 11.96 29.03
C ARG A 328 10.81 13.18 29.95
N VAL A 329 11.79 14.04 29.68
CA VAL A 329 12.09 15.21 30.50
C VAL A 329 11.05 16.31 30.29
N GLU A 330 10.55 16.88 31.38
CA GLU A 330 9.57 17.96 31.34
C GLU A 330 10.23 19.34 31.16
N LEU A 331 9.70 20.11 30.20
CA LEU A 331 10.29 21.35 29.71
C LEU A 331 9.54 22.61 30.17
N ASP A 332 8.39 22.48 30.83
CA ASP A 332 7.55 23.57 31.35
C ASP A 332 7.30 24.70 30.32
N ASP A 333 7.13 24.34 29.06
CA ASP A 333 6.87 25.26 27.95
C ASP A 333 6.05 24.52 26.88
N PRO A 334 4.81 24.96 26.56
CA PRO A 334 3.97 24.29 25.57
C PRO A 334 4.58 24.22 24.16
N ALA A 335 5.33 25.24 23.74
CA ALA A 335 5.95 25.29 22.42
C ALA A 335 7.11 24.30 22.32
N LEU A 336 7.99 24.26 23.34
CA LEU A 336 9.08 23.29 23.41
C LEU A 336 8.56 21.86 23.57
N THR A 337 7.49 21.67 24.34
CA THR A 337 6.84 20.36 24.51
C THR A 337 6.26 19.85 23.20
N LYS A 338 5.62 20.73 22.42
CA LYS A 338 5.17 20.38 21.06
C LYS A 338 6.34 20.01 20.15
N ALA A 339 7.45 20.75 20.20
CA ALA A 339 8.65 20.43 19.42
C ALA A 339 9.28 19.09 19.84
N LYS A 340 9.35 18.81 21.16
CA LYS A 340 9.82 17.52 21.74
C LYS A 340 9.08 16.33 21.14
N PHE A 341 7.76 16.40 21.02
CA PHE A 341 6.98 15.29 20.44
C PHE A 341 6.99 15.26 18.90
N GLN A 342 7.38 16.36 18.23
CA GLN A 342 7.55 16.38 16.78
C GLN A 342 8.87 15.72 16.33
N VAL A 343 9.93 15.78 17.13
CA VAL A 343 11.24 15.26 16.74
C VAL A 343 11.29 13.72 16.71
N GLY A 344 10.58 13.03 17.60
CA GLY A 344 10.60 11.55 17.68
C GLY A 344 10.23 10.85 16.36
N PRO A 345 9.08 11.16 15.73
CA PRO A 345 8.72 10.56 14.45
C PRO A 345 9.62 10.95 13.26
N ILE A 346 10.30 12.10 13.33
CA ILE A 346 11.29 12.50 12.32
C ILE A 346 12.54 11.64 12.48
N ALA A 347 13.05 11.51 13.71
CA ALA A 347 14.19 10.64 14.02
C ALA A 347 13.92 9.18 13.67
N HIS A 348 12.70 8.67 13.90
CA HIS A 348 12.36 7.30 13.51
C HIS A 348 12.43 7.11 11.98
N ALA A 349 11.94 8.07 11.19
CA ALA A 349 12.05 8.01 9.72
C ALA A 349 13.52 8.08 9.26
N LEU A 350 14.33 8.93 9.91
CA LEU A 350 15.77 8.99 9.66
C LEU A 350 16.48 7.68 10.03
N ASN A 351 16.06 7.02 11.12
CA ASN A 351 16.62 5.74 11.55
C ASN A 351 16.28 4.61 10.57
N GLN A 352 15.14 4.65 9.87
CA GLN A 352 14.87 3.71 8.78
C GLN A 352 15.88 3.87 7.63
N SER A 353 16.25 5.11 7.30
CA SER A 353 17.32 5.37 6.32
C SER A 353 18.69 4.97 6.85
N PHE A 354 18.98 5.18 8.14
CA PHE A 354 20.23 4.75 8.77
C PHE A 354 20.33 3.22 8.78
N ASN A 355 19.24 2.51 9.09
CA ASN A 355 19.16 1.05 9.04
C ASN A 355 19.56 0.53 7.65
N ALA A 356 19.00 1.12 6.58
CA ALA A 356 19.35 0.75 5.21
C ALA A 356 20.85 0.93 4.91
N ILE A 357 21.48 1.97 5.46
CA ILE A 357 22.94 2.18 5.37
C ILE A 357 23.68 1.07 6.12
N THR A 358 23.33 0.80 7.38
CA THR A 358 23.99 -0.26 8.18
C THR A 358 23.86 -1.64 7.54
N LEU A 359 22.71 -1.94 6.92
CA LEU A 359 22.47 -3.20 6.20
C LEU A 359 23.38 -3.34 4.98
N ALA A 360 23.70 -2.24 4.29
CA ALA A 360 24.63 -2.26 3.16
C ALA A 360 26.07 -2.58 3.59
N TYR A 361 26.48 -2.14 4.80
CA TYR A 361 27.78 -2.49 5.37
C TYR A 361 27.84 -3.92 5.93
N GLY A 362 26.72 -4.41 6.49
CA GLY A 362 26.59 -5.80 6.93
C GLY A 362 27.18 -6.11 8.31
N ASN A 363 27.56 -5.10 9.09
CA ASN A 363 28.07 -5.29 10.45
C ASN A 363 26.93 -5.46 11.47
N ILE A 364 26.99 -6.52 12.29
CA ILE A 364 25.87 -6.88 13.17
C ILE A 364 25.60 -5.81 14.23
N GLY A 365 26.64 -5.22 14.81
CA GLY A 365 26.51 -4.21 15.87
C GLY A 365 25.63 -3.02 15.43
N PRO A 366 26.03 -2.26 14.39
CA PRO A 366 25.23 -1.15 13.88
C PRO A 366 23.83 -1.55 13.42
N ILE A 367 23.67 -2.74 12.79
CA ILE A 367 22.37 -3.24 12.35
C ILE A 367 21.44 -3.46 13.56
N ALA A 368 21.91 -4.18 14.58
CA ALA A 368 21.12 -4.45 15.79
C ALA A 368 20.82 -3.14 16.55
N ASN A 369 21.81 -2.28 16.70
CA ASN A 369 21.68 -0.99 17.38
C ASN A 369 20.70 -0.06 16.66
N SER A 370 20.62 -0.13 15.32
CA SER A 370 19.59 0.60 14.56
C SER A 370 18.19 0.09 14.86
N PHE A 371 17.98 -1.23 14.99
CA PHE A 371 16.69 -1.77 15.41
C PHE A 371 16.36 -1.40 16.87
N TYR A 372 17.32 -1.48 17.79
CA TYR A 372 17.10 -1.06 19.18
C TYR A 372 16.79 0.45 19.28
N THR A 373 17.46 1.28 18.47
CA THR A 373 17.16 2.71 18.36
C THR A 373 15.73 2.95 17.85
N SER A 374 15.23 2.10 16.95
CA SER A 374 13.82 2.14 16.53
C SER A 374 12.88 1.90 17.71
N GLN A 375 13.15 0.86 18.51
CA GLN A 375 12.35 0.52 19.70
C GLN A 375 12.36 1.70 20.70
N ASN A 376 13.54 2.27 20.97
CA ASN A 376 13.76 3.41 21.87
C ASN A 376 12.96 4.65 21.41
N LEU A 377 13.01 4.97 20.11
CA LEU A 377 12.29 6.10 19.53
C LEU A 377 10.77 5.92 19.58
N ILE A 378 10.27 4.71 19.34
CA ILE A 378 8.82 4.41 19.38
C ILE A 378 8.32 4.41 20.82
N GLN A 379 9.03 3.77 21.75
CA GLN A 379 8.62 3.68 23.16
C GLN A 379 8.93 4.94 23.97
N ALA A 380 9.68 5.89 23.39
CA ALA A 380 10.21 7.07 24.08
C ALA A 380 10.96 6.66 25.35
N VAL A 381 11.97 5.81 25.19
CA VAL A 381 12.84 5.31 26.27
C VAL A 381 14.28 5.51 25.85
N ALA A 382 15.11 6.04 26.75
CA ALA A 382 16.53 6.24 26.49
C ALA A 382 17.25 4.88 26.26
N PRO A 383 18.31 4.85 25.42
CA PRO A 383 19.14 3.66 25.27
C PRO A 383 19.62 3.13 26.62
N HIS A 384 19.68 1.81 26.73
CA HIS A 384 20.06 1.10 27.96
C HIS A 384 19.20 1.38 29.20
N ALA A 385 18.13 2.16 29.12
CA ALA A 385 17.22 2.33 30.25
C ALA A 385 16.35 1.08 30.47
N SER A 386 15.74 0.98 31.65
CA SER A 386 14.90 -0.19 32.00
C SER A 386 13.75 -0.38 31.01
N PRO A 387 13.59 -1.58 30.41
CA PRO A 387 12.47 -1.89 29.54
C PRO A 387 11.10 -1.79 30.23
N LEU A 388 11.05 -1.76 31.57
CA LEU A 388 9.81 -1.57 32.33
C LEU A 388 9.15 -0.21 32.06
N LEU A 389 9.91 0.79 31.60
CA LEU A 389 9.40 2.12 31.26
C LEU A 389 8.37 2.12 30.11
N GLN A 390 8.23 1.01 29.39
CA GLN A 390 7.19 0.83 28.38
C GLN A 390 5.78 0.69 29.01
N LEU A 391 5.70 0.29 30.28
CA LEU A 391 4.42 0.14 30.98
C LEU A 391 3.90 1.50 31.48
N PRO A 392 2.56 1.69 31.55
CA PRO A 392 2.00 2.92 32.09
C PRO A 392 2.38 3.12 33.56
N HIS A 393 2.44 4.38 33.99
CA HIS A 393 2.76 4.81 35.36
C HIS A 393 4.17 4.49 35.88
N ILE A 394 4.99 3.73 35.15
CA ILE A 394 6.37 3.43 35.58
C ILE A 394 7.29 4.60 35.20
N THR A 395 7.87 5.24 36.21
CA THR A 395 8.92 6.25 36.07
C THR A 395 10.31 5.61 36.23
N PRO A 396 11.41 6.30 35.85
CA PRO A 396 12.77 5.79 36.05
C PRO A 396 13.08 5.43 37.52
N GLU A 397 12.58 6.23 38.46
CA GLU A 397 12.73 5.98 39.91
C GLU A 397 12.01 4.68 40.33
N ILE A 398 10.77 4.49 39.86
CA ILE A 398 9.99 3.28 40.16
C ILE A 398 10.65 2.05 39.52
N ALA A 399 11.12 2.15 38.27
CA ALA A 399 11.80 1.06 37.59
C ALA A 399 13.07 0.64 38.36
N LYS A 400 13.89 1.60 38.78
CA LYS A 400 15.08 1.34 39.60
C LYS A 400 14.72 0.71 40.95
N ALA A 401 13.67 1.19 41.61
CA ALA A 401 13.21 0.62 42.87
C ALA A 401 12.72 -0.83 42.73
N ILE A 402 12.07 -1.19 41.61
CA ILE A 402 11.63 -2.55 41.29
C ILE A 402 12.83 -3.48 41.02
N GLU A 403 13.83 -2.97 40.31
CA GLU A 403 15.03 -3.74 39.91
C GLU A 403 16.05 -3.89 41.04
N GLY A 404 16.09 -2.94 41.97
CA GLY A 404 17.10 -2.87 43.03
C GLY A 404 18.51 -2.65 42.48
N ASP A 405 19.52 -3.21 43.14
CA ASP A 405 20.93 -3.09 42.74
C ASP A 405 21.35 -4.09 41.63
N SER A 406 20.39 -4.53 40.81
CA SER A 406 20.66 -5.47 39.72
C SER A 406 21.57 -4.84 38.66
N LYS A 407 22.59 -5.59 38.24
CA LYS A 407 23.48 -5.16 37.13
C LYS A 407 22.80 -5.23 35.76
N THR A 408 21.71 -5.98 35.64
CA THR A 408 20.95 -6.17 34.40
C THR A 408 19.51 -5.73 34.59
N HIS A 409 19.01 -4.91 33.68
CA HIS A 409 17.62 -4.46 33.70
C HIS A 409 16.64 -5.63 33.52
N LEU A 410 15.47 -5.49 34.14
CA LEU A 410 14.42 -6.50 34.11
C LEU A 410 13.53 -6.26 32.88
N SER A 411 13.44 -7.25 32.00
CA SER A 411 12.50 -7.18 30.87
C SER A 411 11.05 -7.26 31.36
N VAL A 412 10.12 -6.74 30.56
CA VAL A 412 8.69 -6.78 30.88
C VAL A 412 8.20 -8.22 31.06
N HIS A 413 8.63 -9.15 30.19
CA HIS A 413 8.25 -10.55 30.33
C HIS A 413 8.83 -11.20 31.60
N ASN A 414 10.10 -10.96 31.94
CA ASN A 414 10.71 -11.50 33.16
C ASN A 414 10.11 -10.91 34.44
N PHE A 415 9.63 -9.66 34.38
CA PHE A 415 8.85 -9.09 35.47
C PHE A 415 7.51 -9.81 35.60
N MET A 416 6.78 -9.98 34.50
CA MET A 416 5.43 -10.55 34.45
C MET A 416 5.37 -12.05 34.76
N ASP A 417 6.43 -12.81 34.47
CA ASP A 417 6.54 -14.23 34.76
C ASP A 417 6.72 -14.51 36.28
N ARG A 418 6.95 -13.48 37.10
CA ARG A 418 6.97 -13.60 38.56
C ARG A 418 5.55 -13.75 39.13
N PRO A 419 5.38 -14.49 40.24
CA PRO A 419 4.10 -14.60 40.93
C PRO A 419 3.52 -13.21 41.26
N ASP A 420 2.20 -13.06 41.13
CA ASP A 420 1.50 -11.79 41.32
C ASP A 420 1.81 -11.15 42.67
N ALA A 421 1.86 -11.94 43.75
CA ALA A 421 2.24 -11.48 45.09
C ALA A 421 3.63 -10.82 45.12
N LYS A 422 4.61 -11.39 44.40
CA LYS A 422 5.99 -10.84 44.33
C LYS A 422 6.04 -9.59 43.47
N ARG A 423 5.27 -9.54 42.37
CA ARG A 423 5.15 -8.33 41.53
C ARG A 423 4.57 -7.17 42.33
N ARG A 424 3.50 -7.40 43.09
CA ARG A 424 2.89 -6.41 43.99
C ARG A 424 3.83 -5.96 45.09
N GLN A 425 4.57 -6.88 45.71
CA GLN A 425 5.55 -6.52 46.74
C GLN A 425 6.60 -5.53 46.20
N LEU A 426 7.08 -5.76 44.97
CA LEU A 426 8.09 -4.91 44.32
C LEU A 426 7.51 -3.57 43.82
N ALA A 427 6.30 -3.58 43.26
CA ALA A 427 5.73 -2.42 42.58
C ALA A 427 4.78 -1.56 43.45
N VAL A 428 4.08 -2.16 44.42
CA VAL A 428 3.11 -1.47 45.30
C VAL A 428 3.64 -1.39 46.73
N GLY A 429 4.42 -2.37 47.19
CA GLY A 429 4.76 -2.55 48.61
C GLY A 429 5.45 -1.36 49.28
N GLN A 430 6.30 -0.62 48.55
CA GLN A 430 6.99 0.58 49.07
C GLN A 430 6.21 1.88 48.81
N GLY A 431 4.95 1.80 48.38
CA GLY A 431 4.14 2.97 47.99
C GLY A 431 4.52 3.57 46.63
N LEU A 432 5.24 2.82 45.80
CA LEU A 432 5.71 3.28 44.48
C LEU A 432 4.55 3.46 43.48
N LEU A 433 3.60 2.53 43.45
CA LEU A 433 2.39 2.60 42.64
C LEU A 433 1.15 2.40 43.51
N SER A 434 0.04 3.04 43.12
CA SER A 434 -1.28 2.68 43.63
C SER A 434 -1.74 1.34 43.03
N GLU A 435 -2.70 0.69 43.69
CA GLU A 435 -3.28 -0.56 43.20
C GLU A 435 -3.92 -0.39 41.81
N GLU A 436 -4.61 0.73 41.56
CA GLU A 436 -5.21 1.03 40.26
C GLU A 436 -4.14 1.23 39.17
N GLN A 437 -3.06 1.94 39.48
CA GLN A 437 -1.94 2.14 38.56
C GLN A 437 -1.24 0.83 38.23
N TYR A 438 -1.04 -0.03 39.24
CA TYR A 438 -0.51 -1.37 39.05
C TYR A 438 -1.42 -2.20 38.14
N GLN A 439 -2.74 -2.24 38.39
CA GLN A 439 -3.68 -2.97 37.54
C GLN A 439 -3.67 -2.47 36.09
N SER A 440 -3.61 -1.16 35.87
CA SER A 440 -3.47 -0.56 34.54
C SER A 440 -2.19 -1.05 33.84
N ALA A 441 -1.05 -1.05 34.54
CA ALA A 441 0.22 -1.55 34.01
C ALA A 441 0.19 -3.03 33.64
N ILE A 442 -0.38 -3.87 34.51
CA ILE A 442 -0.52 -5.32 34.25
C ILE A 442 -1.48 -5.58 33.08
N THR A 443 -2.58 -4.82 32.99
CA THR A 443 -3.58 -4.96 31.92
C THR A 443 -2.98 -4.64 30.55
N VAL A 444 -2.14 -3.60 30.46
CA VAL A 444 -1.40 -3.30 29.24
C VAL A 444 -0.36 -4.38 28.93
N ALA A 445 0.42 -4.80 29.93
CA ALA A 445 1.45 -5.82 29.74
C ALA A 445 0.90 -7.14 29.16
N LYS A 446 -0.29 -7.56 29.61
CA LYS A 446 -1.00 -8.77 29.13
C LYS A 446 -1.56 -8.66 27.70
N GLN A 447 -1.51 -7.49 27.07
CA GLN A 447 -1.98 -7.27 25.69
C GLN A 447 -0.83 -7.07 24.69
N ILE A 448 0.43 -6.94 25.15
CA ILE A 448 1.58 -6.72 24.28
C ILE A 448 1.85 -7.97 23.43
N PRO A 449 1.95 -7.87 22.09
CA PRO A 449 2.21 -9.01 21.22
C PRO A 449 3.67 -9.48 21.32
N PHE A 450 3.95 -10.44 22.20
CA PHE A 450 5.27 -11.06 22.31
C PHE A 450 5.35 -12.34 21.47
N PHE A 451 6.13 -12.29 20.39
CA PHE A 451 6.38 -13.45 19.54
C PHE A 451 7.42 -14.38 20.15
N ARG A 452 7.00 -15.54 20.67
CA ARG A 452 7.90 -16.55 21.22
C ARG A 452 8.18 -17.63 20.17
N VAL A 453 9.42 -17.68 19.71
CA VAL A 453 9.88 -18.71 18.76
C VAL A 453 9.86 -20.07 19.45
N SER A 454 9.17 -21.04 18.83
CA SER A 454 9.08 -22.42 19.32
C SER A 454 10.05 -23.34 18.57
N LYS A 455 10.21 -23.17 17.26
CA LYS A 455 11.17 -23.92 16.44
C LYS A 455 11.60 -23.08 15.24
N ALA A 456 12.86 -23.15 14.88
CA ALA A 456 13.38 -22.58 13.64
C ALA A 456 14.19 -23.66 12.91
N PHE A 457 13.92 -23.86 11.62
CA PHE A 457 14.59 -24.87 10.82
C PHE A 457 14.66 -24.45 9.36
N PHE A 458 15.53 -25.13 8.62
CA PHE A 458 15.72 -24.92 7.19
C PHE A 458 15.07 -26.06 6.43
N LYS A 459 14.44 -25.76 5.29
CA LYS A 459 13.95 -26.76 4.36
C LYS A 459 13.98 -26.26 2.92
N VAL A 460 14.00 -27.18 1.97
CA VAL A 460 13.73 -26.90 0.56
C VAL A 460 12.37 -27.52 0.24
N THR A 461 11.53 -26.83 -0.52
CA THR A 461 10.18 -27.34 -0.82
C THR A 461 10.30 -28.47 -1.83
N GLY A 462 9.75 -29.65 -1.53
CA GLY A 462 9.82 -30.82 -2.41
C GLY A 462 11.12 -31.63 -2.28
N GLU A 463 12.10 -31.17 -1.52
CA GLU A 463 13.36 -31.89 -1.28
C GLU A 463 13.54 -32.16 0.23
N ARG A 464 13.94 -33.39 0.59
CA ARG A 464 14.20 -33.76 2.00
C ARG A 464 15.50 -33.16 2.53
N PHE A 465 16.46 -32.91 1.65
CA PHE A 465 17.79 -32.43 1.99
C PHE A 465 18.07 -31.11 1.29
N ILE A 466 19.02 -30.34 1.82
CA ILE A 466 19.40 -29.05 1.26
C ILE A 466 20.68 -29.27 0.48
N ILE A 467 20.61 -29.14 -0.84
CA ILE A 467 21.77 -29.27 -1.73
C ILE A 467 22.46 -27.90 -1.94
N PRO A 468 23.73 -27.88 -2.39
CA PRO A 468 24.45 -26.63 -2.56
C PRO A 468 23.80 -25.74 -3.63
N SER A 469 23.81 -24.43 -3.40
CA SER A 469 23.18 -23.44 -4.30
C SER A 469 21.67 -23.60 -4.56
N SER A 470 20.97 -24.41 -3.77
CA SER A 470 19.50 -24.49 -3.78
C SER A 470 18.84 -23.27 -3.13
N LEU A 471 17.55 -23.07 -3.40
CA LEU A 471 16.74 -22.06 -2.73
C LEU A 471 16.18 -22.62 -1.41
N VAL A 472 16.84 -22.29 -0.30
CA VAL A 472 16.45 -22.76 1.03
C VAL A 472 15.45 -21.80 1.68
N SER A 473 14.43 -22.37 2.33
CA SER A 473 13.47 -21.65 3.17
C SER A 473 13.86 -21.77 4.64
N LEU A 474 14.12 -20.64 5.29
CA LEU A 474 14.10 -20.51 6.74
C LEU A 474 12.64 -20.45 7.20
N VAL A 475 12.23 -21.44 8.00
CA VAL A 475 10.90 -21.53 8.60
C VAL A 475 11.00 -21.28 10.09
N ILE A 476 10.34 -20.22 10.57
CA ILE A 476 10.28 -19.84 11.97
C ILE A 476 8.84 -20.07 12.45
N LYS A 477 8.66 -21.04 13.33
CA LYS A 477 7.40 -21.35 13.99
C LYS A 477 7.39 -20.70 15.37
N GLY A 478 6.36 -19.92 15.66
CA GLY A 478 6.23 -19.25 16.95
C GLY A 478 4.80 -18.84 17.26
N ARG A 479 4.57 -18.50 18.53
CA ARG A 479 3.25 -18.11 19.03
C ARG A 479 3.34 -16.73 19.66
N PHE A 480 2.28 -15.94 19.49
CA PHE A 480 2.11 -14.70 20.26
C PHE A 480 1.61 -15.05 21.66
N ILE A 481 2.49 -14.88 22.65
CA ILE A 481 2.20 -15.18 24.06
C ILE A 481 2.48 -13.91 24.85
N PRO A 482 1.46 -13.09 25.13
CA PRO A 482 1.63 -11.88 25.91
C PRO A 482 2.27 -12.15 27.29
N PRO A 483 3.08 -11.23 27.82
CA PRO A 483 3.66 -11.33 29.16
C PRO A 483 2.63 -11.60 30.26
N GLY A 484 2.95 -12.52 31.17
CA GLY A 484 2.09 -12.81 32.34
C GLY A 484 0.79 -13.53 32.00
N THR A 485 0.76 -14.23 30.87
CA THR A 485 -0.34 -15.09 30.47
C THR A 485 -0.25 -16.44 31.21
N GLU A 486 -1.37 -16.87 31.78
CA GLU A 486 -1.49 -18.13 32.50
C GLU A 486 -2.18 -19.19 31.62
N ASN A 487 -1.99 -20.48 31.92
CA ASN A 487 -2.64 -21.61 31.23
C ASN A 487 -2.36 -21.68 29.72
N ILE A 488 -1.10 -21.55 29.33
CA ILE A 488 -0.68 -21.65 27.92
C ILE A 488 -0.85 -23.11 27.44
N PRO A 489 -1.57 -23.37 26.33
CA PRO A 489 -1.70 -24.72 25.77
C PRO A 489 -0.33 -25.31 25.38
N PRO A 490 -0.10 -26.63 25.59
CA PRO A 490 1.12 -27.28 25.15
C PRO A 490 1.25 -27.21 23.62
N VAL A 491 2.49 -27.19 23.12
CA VAL A 491 2.75 -27.21 21.67
C VAL A 491 2.51 -28.63 21.14
N SER A 492 1.69 -28.77 20.11
CA SER A 492 1.58 -30.03 19.35
C SER A 492 2.76 -30.16 18.39
N GLU A 493 3.33 -31.36 18.26
CA GLU A 493 4.44 -31.61 17.32
C GLU A 493 4.02 -31.34 15.87
N LEU A 494 2.76 -31.66 15.52
CA LEU A 494 2.20 -31.38 14.19
C LEU A 494 2.17 -29.89 13.85
N ASP A 495 2.04 -29.00 14.84
CA ASP A 495 2.02 -27.54 14.60
C ASP A 495 3.43 -27.01 14.30
N LEU A 496 4.47 -27.73 14.72
CA LEU A 496 5.87 -27.39 14.47
C LEU A 496 6.36 -27.86 13.10
N GLU A 497 5.57 -28.71 12.45
CA GLU A 497 5.83 -29.16 11.10
C GLU A 497 5.36 -28.11 10.08
N ASP A 498 6.04 -28.05 8.95
CA ASP A 498 5.62 -27.26 7.81
C ASP A 498 5.47 -28.19 6.61
N ILE A 499 4.29 -28.78 6.51
CA ILE A 499 3.95 -29.78 5.48
C ILE A 499 4.03 -29.11 4.11
N ASP A 500 4.73 -29.76 3.18
CA ASP A 500 4.83 -29.28 1.81
C ASP A 500 3.47 -29.38 1.10
N PRO A 501 3.13 -28.39 0.26
CA PRO A 501 1.95 -28.52 -0.59
C PRO A 501 2.09 -29.72 -1.52
N ALA A 502 0.95 -30.27 -1.97
CA ALA A 502 0.94 -31.37 -2.94
C ALA A 502 1.73 -30.98 -4.20
N GLU A 503 2.51 -31.90 -4.75
CA GLU A 503 3.40 -31.63 -5.89
C GLU A 503 2.67 -31.10 -7.14
N ASP A 504 1.39 -31.49 -7.32
CA ASP A 504 0.53 -31.02 -8.40
C ASP A 504 0.07 -29.54 -8.24
N ASP A 505 0.39 -28.91 -7.10
CA ASP A 505 -0.08 -27.58 -6.70
C ASP A 505 0.98 -26.49 -6.93
N VAL A 506 1.29 -26.25 -8.21
CA VAL A 506 2.31 -25.28 -8.66
C VAL A 506 2.07 -23.86 -8.11
N GLU A 507 0.82 -23.48 -7.86
CA GLU A 507 0.46 -22.20 -7.24
C GLU A 507 0.86 -22.11 -5.76
N ALA A 508 0.76 -23.21 -5.00
CA ALA A 508 1.29 -23.27 -3.63
C ALA A 508 2.80 -23.27 -3.59
N ILE A 509 3.43 -24.03 -4.48
CA ILE A 509 4.88 -24.15 -4.60
C ILE A 509 5.50 -22.81 -4.99
N SER A 510 4.86 -22.06 -5.90
CA SER A 510 5.29 -20.70 -6.28
C SER A 510 4.92 -19.60 -5.27
N GLY A 511 4.32 -19.96 -4.12
CA GLY A 511 3.96 -19.02 -3.05
C GLY A 511 2.83 -18.05 -3.42
N ARG A 512 2.01 -18.39 -4.43
CA ARG A 512 0.92 -17.54 -4.95
C ARG A 512 -0.47 -17.96 -4.49
N LYS A 513 -0.60 -19.08 -3.78
CA LYS A 513 -1.91 -19.66 -3.49
C LYS A 513 -2.70 -18.88 -2.43
N LYS A 514 -3.95 -18.56 -2.77
CA LYS A 514 -5.01 -18.30 -1.79
C LYS A 514 -5.40 -19.64 -1.12
N LYS A 515 -5.40 -19.69 0.21
CA LYS A 515 -5.82 -20.87 0.98
C LYS A 515 -7.23 -21.30 0.56
N THR A 516 -7.42 -22.57 0.21
CA THR A 516 -8.73 -23.12 -0.20
C THR A 516 -9.23 -24.09 0.87
N ILE A 517 -10.46 -23.92 1.35
CA ILE A 517 -11.12 -24.89 2.24
C ILE A 517 -12.07 -25.76 1.41
N LYS A 518 -12.09 -27.07 1.66
CA LYS A 518 -13.13 -27.96 1.12
C LYS A 518 -14.44 -27.66 1.84
N GLY A 519 -15.42 -27.13 1.11
CA GLY A 519 -16.78 -26.97 1.62
C GLY A 519 -17.46 -28.32 1.87
N PRO A 520 -18.65 -28.33 2.51
CA PRO A 520 -19.45 -29.53 2.75
C PRO A 520 -19.74 -30.35 1.47
N ASP A 521 -19.74 -29.69 0.31
CA ASP A 521 -20.00 -30.28 -1.00
C ASP A 521 -18.71 -30.75 -1.72
N GLY A 522 -17.56 -30.78 -1.03
CA GLY A 522 -16.27 -31.20 -1.60
C GLY A 522 -15.61 -30.20 -2.57
N LYS A 523 -16.27 -29.08 -2.88
CA LYS A 523 -15.71 -27.99 -3.71
C LYS A 523 -14.75 -27.12 -2.90
N LEU A 524 -13.62 -26.77 -3.52
CA LEU A 524 -12.61 -25.87 -2.95
C LEU A 524 -13.12 -24.43 -3.02
N ILE A 525 -13.35 -23.82 -1.87
CA ILE A 525 -13.71 -22.40 -1.76
C ILE A 525 -12.41 -21.61 -1.54
N PRO A 526 -12.03 -20.70 -2.44
CA PRO A 526 -10.90 -19.81 -2.22
C PRO A 526 -11.24 -18.85 -1.09
N ILE A 527 -10.54 -18.97 0.04
CA ILE A 527 -10.60 -17.98 1.10
C ILE A 527 -9.61 -16.89 0.74
N GLU A 528 -10.10 -15.66 0.64
CA GLU A 528 -9.21 -14.52 0.62
C GLU A 528 -8.40 -14.54 1.90
N GLU A 529 -7.08 -14.65 1.76
CA GLU A 529 -6.13 -14.62 2.85
C GLU A 529 -6.28 -13.26 3.55
N GLN A 530 -7.13 -13.20 4.58
CA GLN A 530 -7.22 -12.04 5.42
C GLN A 530 -5.96 -12.06 6.26
N SER A 531 -4.90 -11.46 5.73
CA SER A 531 -3.65 -11.27 6.45
C SER A 531 -3.95 -10.47 7.71
N ILE A 532 -3.77 -11.08 8.88
CA ILE A 532 -4.15 -10.47 10.15
C ILE A 532 -3.07 -9.52 10.59
N LEU A 533 -3.48 -8.32 10.97
CA LEU A 533 -2.60 -7.31 11.50
C LEU A 533 -2.47 -7.49 13.02
N PRO A 534 -1.25 -7.33 13.57
CA PRO A 534 -1.08 -7.24 15.01
C PRO A 534 -1.78 -5.98 15.56
N PRO A 535 -2.06 -5.93 16.87
CA PRO A 535 -2.51 -4.70 17.49
C PRO A 535 -1.46 -3.59 17.30
N LEU A 536 -1.92 -2.36 17.14
CA LEU A 536 -1.06 -1.18 17.09
C LEU A 536 -0.17 -1.12 18.31
N THR A 537 1.06 -0.64 18.09
CA THR A 537 2.04 -0.48 19.16
C THR A 537 1.49 0.44 20.24
N TYR A 538 1.52 -0.04 21.48
CA TYR A 538 1.26 0.80 22.64
C TYR A 538 2.45 1.74 22.87
N ALA A 539 2.32 2.98 22.40
CA ALA A 539 3.33 4.03 22.50
C ALA A 539 2.67 5.39 22.78
N PRO A 540 2.30 5.69 24.05
CA PRO A 540 1.52 6.88 24.41
C PRO A 540 2.26 8.21 24.20
N TYR A 541 3.58 8.18 24.02
CA TYR A 541 4.42 9.37 23.79
C TYR A 541 4.76 9.59 22.31
N TYR A 542 4.51 8.60 21.45
CA TYR A 542 4.86 8.67 20.04
C TYR A 542 3.76 9.38 19.24
N ALA A 543 4.12 10.44 18.51
CA ALA A 543 3.18 11.29 17.79
C ALA A 543 2.71 10.73 16.43
N ARG A 544 2.85 9.42 16.19
CA ARG A 544 2.27 8.69 15.06
C ARG A 544 1.62 7.39 15.53
N ASP A 545 0.74 6.84 14.71
CA ASP A 545 0.31 5.45 14.86
C ASP A 545 1.35 4.58 14.14
N HIS A 546 1.67 3.41 14.71
CA HIS A 546 2.66 2.48 14.14
C HIS A 546 2.21 1.05 14.40
N SER A 547 2.15 0.26 13.33
CA SER A 547 1.95 -1.18 13.43
C SER A 547 3.31 -1.87 13.65
N PRO A 548 3.44 -2.73 14.69
CA PRO A 548 4.70 -3.41 14.98
C PRO A 548 5.11 -4.35 13.86
N GLN A 549 6.42 -4.50 13.70
CA GLN A 549 7.06 -5.31 12.66
C GLN A 549 8.14 -6.20 13.29
N TRP A 550 8.27 -7.40 12.75
CA TRP A 550 9.29 -8.37 13.15
C TRP A 550 10.28 -8.54 12.02
N HIS A 551 11.56 -8.41 12.36
CA HIS A 551 12.66 -8.56 11.43
C HIS A 551 13.42 -9.82 11.81
N ALA A 552 13.50 -10.77 10.89
CA ALA A 552 14.30 -11.97 11.06
C ALA A 552 15.51 -11.95 10.12
N PHE A 553 16.72 -12.06 10.66
CA PHE A 553 17.95 -12.14 9.88
C PHE A 553 18.93 -13.14 10.49
N LEU A 554 19.88 -13.58 9.67
CA LEU A 554 20.91 -14.53 10.08
C LEU A 554 22.28 -13.85 10.06
N SER A 555 23.07 -14.13 11.09
CA SER A 555 24.44 -13.65 11.19
C SER A 555 25.43 -14.77 11.43
N ASP A 556 26.65 -14.61 10.91
CA ASP A 556 27.78 -15.48 11.23
C ASP A 556 28.45 -14.98 12.52
N SER A 557 28.39 -15.80 13.57
CA SER A 557 28.98 -15.49 14.88
C SER A 557 30.50 -15.40 14.85
N LYS A 558 31.16 -16.09 13.92
CA LYS A 558 32.63 -16.10 13.81
C LYS A 558 33.16 -14.83 13.17
N GLN A 559 32.44 -14.32 12.17
CA GLN A 559 32.86 -13.14 11.40
C GLN A 559 32.27 -11.83 11.94
N GLY A 560 31.24 -11.89 12.77
CA GLY A 560 30.55 -10.69 13.24
C GLY A 560 29.78 -9.96 12.13
N LYS A 561 29.47 -10.67 11.04
CA LYS A 561 28.78 -10.14 9.86
C LYS A 561 27.42 -10.77 9.63
N MET A 562 26.55 -10.00 9.02
CA MET A 562 25.27 -10.47 8.50
C MET A 562 25.52 -11.46 7.36
N ALA A 563 24.90 -12.64 7.45
CA ALA A 563 24.95 -13.66 6.40
C ALA A 563 23.73 -13.53 5.46
N VAL A 564 22.55 -13.34 6.03
CA VAL A 564 21.29 -13.20 5.28
C VAL A 564 20.59 -11.92 5.73
N PRO A 565 20.17 -11.04 4.80
CA PRO A 565 19.50 -9.78 5.13
C PRO A 565 18.15 -10.00 5.83
N PRO A 566 17.64 -8.97 6.54
CA PRO A 566 16.41 -9.08 7.30
C PRO A 566 15.18 -9.22 6.41
N PHE A 567 14.37 -10.22 6.73
CA PHE A 567 13.02 -10.37 6.23
C PHE A 567 12.05 -9.68 7.19
N ARG A 568 11.17 -8.84 6.64
CA ARG A 568 10.17 -8.10 7.39
C ARG A 568 8.84 -8.85 7.40
N PHE A 569 8.32 -9.12 8.59
CA PHE A 569 7.01 -9.69 8.84
C PHE A 569 6.13 -8.68 9.58
N ALA A 570 5.02 -8.27 8.98
CA ALA A 570 4.07 -7.33 9.58
C ALA A 570 2.62 -7.86 9.58
N LYS A 571 2.43 -9.05 9.01
CA LYS A 571 1.14 -9.68 8.74
C LYS A 571 1.27 -11.16 9.07
N PHE A 572 0.18 -11.74 9.56
CA PHE A 572 0.17 -13.09 10.10
C PHE A 572 -1.01 -13.89 9.57
N ASP A 573 -0.83 -15.21 9.50
CA ASP A 573 -1.77 -16.12 8.83
C ASP A 573 -2.97 -16.48 9.70
N GLN A 574 -2.80 -16.43 11.03
CA GLN A 574 -3.82 -16.83 11.99
C GLN A 574 -4.10 -15.70 13.00
N PRO A 575 -5.34 -15.59 13.52
CA PRO A 575 -5.70 -14.57 14.49
C PRO A 575 -4.79 -14.61 15.71
N ILE A 576 -4.24 -13.46 16.09
CA ILE A 576 -3.39 -13.30 17.27
C ILE A 576 -4.24 -13.17 18.53
N ILE A 577 -5.37 -12.47 18.39
CA ILE A 577 -6.34 -12.15 19.42
C ILE A 577 -7.71 -12.60 18.89
N ASP A 578 -8.54 -13.17 19.76
CA ASP A 578 -9.94 -13.47 19.45
C ASP A 578 -10.83 -12.21 19.47
N ASP A 579 -12.10 -12.37 19.11
CA ASP A 579 -13.07 -11.26 19.11
C ASP A 579 -13.34 -10.70 20.53
N GLU A 580 -13.04 -11.47 21.59
CA GLU A 580 -13.18 -11.07 22.99
C GLU A 580 -11.95 -10.30 23.51
N GLY A 581 -10.84 -10.28 22.77
CA GLY A 581 -9.61 -9.61 23.17
C GLY A 581 -8.60 -10.52 23.89
N LYS A 582 -8.79 -11.84 23.90
CA LYS A 582 -7.88 -12.82 24.50
C LYS A 582 -6.90 -13.39 23.47
N PRO A 583 -5.66 -13.74 23.89
CA PRO A 583 -4.70 -14.38 22.99
C PRO A 583 -5.18 -15.78 22.57
N THR A 584 -5.08 -16.09 21.28
CA THR A 584 -5.50 -17.38 20.71
C THR A 584 -4.43 -18.47 20.83
N PHE A 585 -3.16 -18.08 20.99
CA PHE A 585 -1.97 -18.95 20.96
C PHE A 585 -1.80 -19.75 19.66
N ASN A 586 -2.44 -19.31 18.59
CA ASN A 586 -2.29 -19.86 17.26
C ASN A 586 -0.82 -19.90 16.81
N MET A 587 -0.41 -21.01 16.19
CA MET A 587 0.95 -21.16 15.66
C MET A 587 1.10 -20.35 14.39
N GLN A 588 2.02 -19.39 14.42
CA GLN A 588 2.36 -18.57 13.27
C GLN A 588 3.58 -19.16 12.58
N THR A 589 3.58 -19.07 11.26
CA THR A 589 4.68 -19.55 10.42
C THR A 589 5.27 -18.38 9.66
N LEU A 590 6.51 -18.01 9.96
CA LEU A 590 7.25 -16.99 9.21
C LEU A 590 8.20 -17.73 8.27
N LYS A 591 8.05 -17.53 6.96
CA LYS A 591 8.89 -18.15 5.94
C LYS A 591 9.71 -17.10 5.22
N ALA A 592 10.99 -17.39 5.03
CA ALA A 592 11.92 -16.55 4.30
C ALA A 592 12.81 -17.42 3.41
N GLN A 593 13.01 -17.02 2.16
CA GLN A 593 13.82 -17.77 1.20
C GLN A 593 15.14 -17.06 0.92
N PHE A 594 16.23 -17.83 0.86
CA PHE A 594 17.55 -17.35 0.47
C PHE A 594 18.33 -18.48 -0.22
N ALA A 595 19.41 -18.13 -0.93
CA ALA A 595 20.25 -19.12 -1.60
C ALA A 595 21.16 -19.84 -0.58
N ALA A 596 21.19 -21.16 -0.63
CA ALA A 596 22.11 -21.96 0.16
C ALA A 596 23.57 -21.74 -0.31
N PRO A 597 24.56 -21.87 0.59
CA PRO A 597 25.97 -21.83 0.21
C PRO A 597 26.32 -22.84 -0.89
N PRO A 598 27.33 -22.54 -1.74
CA PRO A 598 27.71 -23.40 -2.85
C PRO A 598 28.53 -24.64 -2.44
N GLN A 599 28.96 -24.73 -1.18
CA GLN A 599 29.72 -25.86 -0.68
C GLN A 599 28.87 -26.66 0.30
N ALA A 600 29.01 -27.98 0.26
CA ALA A 600 28.43 -28.86 1.28
C ALA A 600 29.13 -28.63 2.63
N GLY A 601 28.37 -28.73 3.72
CA GLY A 601 28.87 -28.54 5.07
C GLY A 601 27.82 -28.07 6.07
N HIS A 602 28.25 -27.95 7.32
CA HIS A 602 27.44 -27.44 8.42
C HIS A 602 27.73 -25.96 8.64
N TYR A 603 26.74 -25.12 8.36
CA TYR A 603 26.81 -23.67 8.56
C TYR A 603 26.02 -23.30 9.81
N THR A 604 26.73 -22.87 10.85
CA THR A 604 26.13 -22.37 12.09
C THR A 604 25.87 -20.88 11.98
N PHE A 605 24.61 -20.49 12.11
CA PHE A 605 24.17 -19.11 12.11
C PHE A 605 23.54 -18.75 13.45
N VAL A 606 23.55 -17.46 13.76
CA VAL A 606 22.71 -16.92 14.81
C VAL A 606 21.50 -16.25 14.17
N LEU A 607 20.33 -16.77 14.46
CA LEU A 607 19.05 -16.19 14.11
C LEU A 607 18.71 -15.08 15.11
N HIS A 608 18.45 -13.89 14.58
CA HIS A 608 17.91 -12.76 15.32
C HIS A 608 16.48 -12.53 14.85
N VAL A 609 15.52 -12.52 15.77
CA VAL A 609 14.13 -12.12 15.53
C VAL A 609 13.87 -10.91 16.41
N ILE A 610 13.82 -9.73 15.80
CA ILE A 610 13.75 -8.44 16.50
C ILE A 610 12.41 -7.77 16.20
N CYS A 611 11.75 -7.26 17.24
CA CYS A 611 10.58 -6.41 17.08
C CYS A 611 11.03 -4.94 16.96
N ASP A 612 10.55 -4.19 15.98
CA ASP A 612 10.95 -2.78 15.79
C ASP A 612 10.40 -1.81 16.84
N SER A 613 9.40 -2.26 17.62
CA SER A 613 8.48 -1.40 18.39
C SER A 613 8.56 -1.58 19.90
N TYR A 614 9.01 -2.72 20.39
CA TYR A 614 9.00 -3.06 21.81
C TYR A 614 10.40 -3.47 22.26
N VAL A 615 10.85 -2.90 23.37
CA VAL A 615 12.20 -3.13 23.93
C VAL A 615 12.22 -4.43 24.74
N GLY A 616 13.17 -5.31 24.45
CA GLY A 616 13.41 -6.54 25.22
C GLY A 616 12.46 -7.71 24.88
N PHE A 617 11.86 -7.69 23.69
CA PHE A 617 11.00 -8.75 23.14
C PHE A 617 11.67 -9.53 22.01
N ASP A 618 13.00 -9.46 21.95
CA ASP A 618 13.80 -10.02 20.88
C ASP A 618 14.24 -11.45 21.20
N THR A 619 14.38 -12.27 20.17
CA THR A 619 14.86 -13.65 20.29
C THR A 619 16.16 -13.81 19.54
N LYS A 620 17.15 -14.41 20.21
CA LYS A 620 18.45 -14.76 19.64
C LYS A 620 18.70 -16.24 19.87
N MET A 621 18.91 -17.01 18.82
CA MET A 621 19.18 -18.46 18.92
C MET A 621 20.14 -18.94 17.83
N GLU A 622 20.89 -19.98 18.13
CA GLU A 622 21.75 -20.64 17.16
C GLU A 622 20.93 -21.63 16.31
N VAL A 623 21.14 -21.58 14.99
CA VAL A 623 20.50 -22.46 14.02
C VAL A 623 21.57 -23.00 13.07
N THR A 624 21.51 -24.29 12.77
CA THR A 624 22.48 -24.94 11.89
C THR A 624 21.82 -25.30 10.57
N LEU A 625 22.37 -24.76 9.49
CA LEU A 625 22.04 -25.16 8.13
C LEU A 625 22.97 -26.30 7.72
N VAL A 626 22.40 -27.45 7.37
CA VAL A 626 23.14 -28.61 6.88
C VAL A 626 22.96 -28.68 5.38
N VAL A 627 24.05 -28.48 4.63
CA VAL A 627 24.08 -28.63 3.18
C VAL A 627 24.76 -29.95 2.85
N GLU A 628 24.02 -30.87 2.25
CA GLU A 628 24.53 -32.19 1.87
C GLU A 628 25.11 -32.17 0.45
N GLU A 629 25.99 -33.12 0.14
CA GLU A 629 26.48 -33.30 -1.23
C GLU A 629 25.37 -33.81 -2.15
N ALA A 630 25.31 -33.28 -3.37
CA ALA A 630 24.28 -33.64 -4.35
C ALA A 630 24.25 -35.16 -4.67
N THR A 631 25.41 -35.83 -4.64
CA THR A 631 25.54 -37.28 -4.83
C THR A 631 24.90 -38.09 -3.71
N LYS A 632 25.12 -37.71 -2.45
CA LYS A 632 24.49 -38.38 -1.30
C LYS A 632 22.98 -38.19 -1.28
N ALA A 633 22.50 -37.00 -1.66
CA ALA A 633 21.07 -36.74 -1.78
C ALA A 633 20.42 -37.66 -2.83
N ALA A 634 21.09 -37.88 -3.98
CA ALA A 634 20.62 -38.77 -5.03
C ALA A 634 20.62 -40.26 -4.61
N GLU A 635 21.66 -40.72 -3.91
CA GLU A 635 21.75 -42.10 -3.41
C GLU A 635 20.65 -42.42 -2.39
N MET A 636 20.40 -41.51 -1.43
CA MET A 636 19.36 -41.73 -0.41
C MET A 636 17.94 -41.60 -0.99
N GLN A 637 17.74 -40.74 -1.99
CA GLN A 637 16.46 -40.66 -2.71
C GLN A 637 16.18 -41.94 -3.50
N ALA A 638 17.21 -42.57 -4.08
CA ALA A 638 17.10 -43.86 -4.75
C ALA A 638 16.82 -45.02 -3.77
N GLU A 639 17.40 -45.01 -2.56
CA GLU A 639 17.09 -46.00 -1.52
C GLU A 639 15.63 -45.91 -1.03
N ASP A 640 15.08 -44.71 -0.93
CA ASP A 640 13.69 -44.47 -0.53
C ASP A 640 12.69 -44.91 -1.61
N GLU A 641 12.98 -44.68 -2.90
CA GLU A 641 12.13 -45.15 -4.02
C GLU A 641 12.04 -46.69 -4.08
N ILE A 642 13.09 -47.40 -3.67
CA ILE A 642 13.12 -48.87 -3.57
C ILE A 642 12.27 -49.39 -2.39
N SER A 643 12.00 -48.54 -1.39
CA SER A 643 11.27 -48.91 -0.16
C SER A 643 9.75 -48.86 -0.30
N GLU A 644 9.21 -48.22 -1.34
CA GLU A 644 7.81 -48.35 -1.69
C GLU A 644 7.57 -49.75 -2.23
N PRO A 645 6.68 -50.57 -1.62
CA PRO A 645 6.49 -51.94 -2.04
C PRO A 645 5.99 -51.94 -3.49
N GLU A 646 6.85 -52.37 -4.41
CA GLU A 646 6.50 -52.59 -5.81
C GLU A 646 5.24 -53.46 -5.89
N GLU A 647 4.41 -53.27 -6.91
CA GLU A 647 3.14 -54.02 -7.10
C GLU A 647 3.33 -55.54 -7.04
N ASP A 648 4.52 -56.02 -7.42
CA ASP A 648 4.90 -57.44 -7.41
C ASP A 648 5.42 -57.97 -6.06
N SER A 649 5.64 -57.11 -5.08
CA SER A 649 6.02 -57.51 -3.72
C SER A 649 4.83 -58.11 -2.97
N LEU A 650 5.09 -59.07 -2.07
CA LEU A 650 4.05 -59.70 -1.23
C LEU A 650 3.26 -58.68 -0.38
N ALA A 651 3.90 -57.55 -0.06
CA ALA A 651 3.30 -56.41 0.62
C ALA A 651 2.39 -55.57 -0.31
N GLY A 652 2.79 -55.35 -1.56
CA GLY A 652 1.96 -54.72 -2.60
C GLY A 652 0.70 -55.53 -2.90
N GLN A 653 0.84 -56.85 -3.04
CA GLN A 653 -0.30 -57.76 -3.24
C GLN A 653 -1.26 -57.80 -2.04
N MET A 654 -0.73 -57.76 -0.81
CA MET A 654 -1.55 -57.64 0.41
C MET A 654 -2.28 -56.29 0.51
N HIS A 655 -1.68 -55.19 0.04
CA HIS A 655 -2.32 -53.88 0.01
C HIS A 655 -3.48 -53.85 -0.99
N VAL A 656 -3.30 -54.42 -2.19
CA VAL A 656 -4.35 -54.57 -3.22
C VAL A 656 -5.50 -55.45 -2.70
N LEU A 657 -5.18 -56.57 -2.05
CA LEU A 657 -6.19 -57.45 -1.45
C LEU A 657 -6.97 -56.79 -0.31
N LYS A 658 -6.36 -55.87 0.44
CA LYS A 658 -6.98 -55.21 1.59
C LYS A 658 -7.78 -53.95 1.23
N THR A 659 -7.38 -53.23 0.18
CA THR A 659 -7.94 -51.91 -0.17
C THR A 659 -8.63 -51.87 -1.53
N GLY A 660 -8.44 -52.88 -2.39
CA GLY A 660 -9.00 -52.94 -3.74
C GLY A 660 -8.39 -51.92 -4.72
N GLN A 661 -7.32 -51.22 -4.33
CA GLN A 661 -6.62 -50.24 -5.16
C GLN A 661 -5.16 -50.64 -5.32
N THR A 662 -4.64 -50.52 -6.54
CA THR A 662 -3.20 -50.62 -6.81
C THR A 662 -2.46 -49.43 -6.19
N PRO A 663 -1.28 -49.65 -5.58
CA PRO A 663 -0.37 -48.56 -5.25
C PRO A 663 -0.08 -47.75 -6.52
N LYS A 664 -0.14 -46.41 -6.44
CA LYS A 664 0.18 -45.56 -7.60
C LYS A 664 1.67 -45.67 -7.92
N THR A 665 2.03 -46.28 -9.03
CA THR A 665 3.38 -46.20 -9.58
C THR A 665 3.60 -44.83 -10.24
N ARG A 666 4.67 -44.12 -9.86
CA ARG A 666 5.23 -43.04 -10.69
C ARG A 666 5.81 -43.70 -11.95
N ARG A 667 5.39 -43.23 -13.13
CA ARG A 667 5.96 -43.68 -14.41
C ARG A 667 7.42 -43.23 -14.50
N ARG A 668 8.30 -44.19 -14.78
CA ARG A 668 9.67 -44.00 -15.23
C ARG A 668 9.63 -43.48 -16.67
N ASP A 669 10.12 -42.27 -16.93
CA ASP A 669 10.62 -41.92 -18.26
C ASP A 669 11.99 -42.60 -18.40
N SER A 670 12.10 -43.56 -19.32
CA SER A 670 13.37 -44.16 -19.69
C SER A 670 13.52 -44.09 -21.21
N ASP A 671 14.25 -43.06 -21.67
CA ASP A 671 15.15 -43.18 -22.83
C ASP A 671 16.27 -44.16 -22.44
N ASP A 672 16.45 -45.27 -23.16
CA ASP A 672 17.41 -45.36 -24.28
C ASP A 672 17.64 -46.83 -24.75
N SER A 673 17.93 -46.93 -26.05
CA SER A 673 18.63 -47.97 -26.85
C SER A 673 18.06 -49.39 -27.18
N GLU A 674 17.82 -49.54 -28.49
CA GLU A 674 18.32 -50.58 -29.44
C GLU A 674 17.84 -52.06 -29.34
N ASP A 675 17.06 -52.52 -30.35
CA ASP A 675 17.53 -53.35 -31.48
C ASP A 675 16.44 -54.27 -32.12
N GLU A 676 16.39 -54.19 -33.45
CA GLU A 676 16.08 -55.20 -34.48
C GLU A 676 14.69 -55.87 -34.69
N SER A 677 14.17 -55.55 -35.88
CA SER A 677 13.62 -56.45 -36.91
C SER A 677 12.11 -56.75 -36.95
N GLY A 678 11.51 -56.53 -38.13
CA GLY A 678 10.19 -57.07 -38.49
C GLY A 678 9.38 -56.18 -39.43
N THR A 679 9.77 -56.16 -40.70
CA THR A 679 8.98 -55.92 -41.93
C THR A 679 7.45 -55.79 -41.81
N ASP A 680 6.86 -54.73 -42.38
CA ASP A 680 6.03 -54.81 -43.61
C ASP A 680 5.42 -53.44 -44.02
N GLU A 681 5.66 -53.12 -45.30
CA GLU A 681 4.81 -52.48 -46.32
C GLU A 681 4.04 -51.15 -46.08
N GLU A 682 4.45 -50.17 -46.91
CA GLU A 682 3.69 -49.22 -47.74
C GLU A 682 2.57 -48.32 -47.15
N GLU A 683 2.75 -47.00 -47.23
CA GLU A 683 2.19 -46.18 -48.33
C GLU A 683 2.66 -44.72 -48.22
N ASP A 684 3.01 -44.16 -49.38
CA ASP A 684 3.40 -42.77 -49.64
C ASP A 684 2.32 -41.76 -49.19
N ASP A 685 2.75 -40.62 -48.64
CA ASP A 685 2.32 -39.34 -49.23
C ASP A 685 3.32 -38.21 -48.92
N THR A 686 3.80 -37.58 -49.99
CA THR A 686 4.79 -36.51 -49.97
C THR A 686 4.09 -35.19 -50.29
N SER A 687 4.28 -34.14 -49.48
CA SER A 687 4.27 -32.77 -50.00
C SER A 687 4.97 -31.75 -49.08
N ALA A 688 6.22 -31.46 -49.44
CA ALA A 688 6.82 -30.13 -49.55
C ALA A 688 6.68 -29.11 -48.41
N THR A 689 7.76 -28.98 -47.63
CA THR A 689 8.26 -27.69 -47.14
C THR A 689 9.14 -27.02 -48.21
N ASN A 690 8.89 -25.74 -48.47
CA ASN A 690 9.91 -24.80 -48.95
C ASN A 690 9.41 -23.37 -48.77
N THR A 691 10.14 -22.57 -47.99
CA THR A 691 10.77 -21.31 -48.46
C THR A 691 11.44 -20.60 -47.28
N ASP A 692 12.77 -20.66 -47.27
CA ASP A 692 13.66 -19.65 -46.73
C ASP A 692 13.49 -18.30 -47.44
N THR A 693 13.70 -17.19 -46.72
CA THR A 693 14.28 -15.91 -47.20
C THR A 693 14.40 -15.00 -45.97
N GLU A 694 15.58 -14.84 -45.38
CA GLU A 694 16.71 -13.96 -45.74
C GLU A 694 16.77 -12.73 -44.82
N ASP A 695 17.92 -12.60 -44.16
CA ASP A 695 18.44 -11.36 -43.57
C ASP A 695 18.70 -10.32 -44.67
N GLU A 696 18.45 -9.03 -44.38
CA GLU A 696 19.40 -7.96 -44.70
C GLU A 696 19.01 -6.62 -44.06
N SER A 697 20.05 -5.90 -43.61
CA SER A 697 20.18 -4.48 -43.18
C SER A 697 19.83 -4.07 -41.74
#